data_AF-A0A7Y6IJ81-F1
#
_entry.id   AF-A0A7Y6IJ81-F1
#
_cell.length_a   1.000
_cell.length_b   1.000
_cell.length_c   1.000
_cell.angle_alpha   90.00
_cell.angle_beta   90.00
_cell.angle_gamma   90.00
#
_symmetry.space_group_name_H-M   'P 1'
#
loop_
_entity.id
_entity.type
_entity.pdbx_description
1 polymer ?
#
loop_
_entity_poly.entity_id
_entity_poly.type
_entity_poly.pdbx_seq_one_letter_code
_entity_poly.pdbx_strand_id
1 'polypeptide(L)'
;MIDVIASEWLKLRSLRSNLYLLACSVAAVLASGVVAFLIGRGFDRQTLDERMGFPGNGDGIGNGIAVAYFVFAALGALAITSEYGTGMIQTSLVAVPRRQRLLLAKVPGLAAVSLVAGQVLAFGMHLAAMAVLGDRAGQLLRDGQTLGTPLSEPGVLASVVAAGLSMAAVTLIGLGVGAAVRSTPGALVVLVVVIVALPTVVKTLPSPLRARAGSFLIENLPLQIAGVGGGALPPVTAAGLLLAYVVAALTAGATVIALKGRRIKVLAIGTAATVLLSAVPAVAAGAPGSGPSSLTWAACADRNLVKEMRCASIEVPVDWARPSGREIRLTVGMLPAVGAQRRIGTVFAIPGGPGGSGVKDLSTYAGSFAELRERFDVVSVEPRNTIDKGVLPYDCLVSGPWIALPGSRAEYAELGRRNRQAAERCRAADPEYFDHMDSASVARDMEAIRVALGEERLSFIASSYGGVPAIAYARLFPGRVRAMVMDGAASPYLDRAQGMRSHERAFGRFAAWCAADTACALHGQDVGALWRALVARADRVPVPVRGEPSGTAYSGFDLKQAAVASVVSPGPAPGYPRWTQLAEAIRRAAGGDASGFAGYVRQATGSPKVPSFTGMNMTHCLDGIRYGGYEEYREARLAGERLLPNLAGIELWHPLGCAGWPAPVVNPPAPLPATGLPPFLGVGSWTDFSLSEDIVRRVPGSSALRYEGDGHALYNSGVSCVVAHVNRYLVSLRPPAPGTVCRPAA
;
A
#
# COMPACT_ATOMS: atom_id res chain seq x y z
N MET A 1 12.37 -13.54 53.74
CA MET A 1 12.42 -13.07 52.32
C MET A 1 13.16 -11.74 52.26
N ILE A 2 12.82 -10.80 53.14
CA ILE A 2 13.49 -9.49 53.25
C ILE A 2 15.02 -9.62 53.39
N ASP A 3 15.52 -10.44 54.31
CA ASP A 3 16.97 -10.61 54.52
C ASP A 3 17.69 -11.21 53.30
N VAL A 4 16.99 -12.07 52.55
CA VAL A 4 17.53 -12.65 51.31
C VAL A 4 17.61 -11.59 50.21
N ILE A 5 16.59 -10.76 50.07
CA ILE A 5 16.60 -9.62 49.14
C ILE A 5 17.74 -8.65 49.50
N ALA A 6 17.92 -8.35 50.78
CA ALA A 6 19.01 -7.48 51.26
C ALA A 6 20.40 -8.07 50.95
N SER A 7 20.60 -9.37 51.13
CA SER A 7 21.84 -10.06 50.76
C SER A 7 22.11 -10.02 49.25
N GLU A 8 21.09 -10.26 48.43
CA GLU A 8 21.21 -10.19 46.96
C GLU A 8 21.46 -8.77 46.47
N TRP A 9 20.90 -7.76 47.12
CA TRP A 9 21.21 -6.35 46.87
C TRP A 9 22.67 -6.01 47.15
N LEU A 10 23.23 -6.48 48.27
CA LEU A 10 24.64 -6.27 48.63
C LEU A 10 25.59 -6.92 47.60
N LYS A 11 25.26 -8.11 47.10
CA LYS A 11 26.03 -8.77 46.03
C LYS A 11 25.97 -7.98 44.72
N LEU A 12 24.77 -7.55 44.31
CA LEU A 12 24.58 -6.79 43.08
C LEU A 12 25.45 -5.52 43.06
N ARG A 13 25.51 -4.81 44.19
CA ARG A 13 26.28 -3.57 44.36
C ARG A 13 27.78 -3.77 44.53
N SER A 14 28.23 -4.88 45.13
CA SER A 14 29.65 -5.12 45.42
C SER A 14 30.43 -5.71 44.24
N LEU A 15 29.75 -6.35 43.28
CA LEU A 15 30.38 -6.92 42.09
C LEU A 15 30.75 -5.85 41.05
N ARG A 16 32.06 -5.56 40.93
CA ARG A 16 32.60 -4.60 39.94
C ARG A 16 32.22 -4.92 38.50
N SER A 17 32.05 -6.20 38.16
CA SER A 17 31.60 -6.63 36.82
C SER A 17 30.24 -6.06 36.43
N ASN A 18 29.33 -5.89 37.39
CA ASN A 18 28.00 -5.32 37.14
C ASN A 18 28.09 -3.83 36.82
N LEU A 19 29.00 -3.12 37.51
CA LEU A 19 29.28 -1.71 37.23
C LEU A 19 29.90 -1.54 35.84
N TYR A 20 30.89 -2.38 35.47
CA TYR A 20 31.49 -2.33 34.14
C TYR A 20 30.49 -2.64 33.03
N LEU A 21 29.59 -3.61 33.22
CA LEU A 21 28.52 -3.90 32.26
C LEU A 21 27.58 -2.72 32.10
N LEU A 22 27.12 -2.13 33.20
CA LEU A 22 26.29 -0.93 33.14
C LEU A 22 27.03 0.24 32.48
N ALA A 23 28.33 0.41 32.70
CA ALA A 23 29.13 1.40 32.00
C ALA A 23 29.23 1.12 30.48
N CYS A 24 29.36 -0.15 30.08
CA CYS A 24 29.33 -0.54 28.67
C CYS A 24 28.00 -0.23 27.97
N SER A 25 26.90 -0.07 28.71
CA SER A 25 25.62 0.33 28.14
C SER A 25 25.67 1.73 27.48
N VAL A 26 26.62 2.59 27.89
CA VAL A 26 26.88 3.89 27.25
C VAL A 26 27.26 3.75 25.77
N ALA A 27 27.80 2.61 25.35
CA ALA A 27 28.07 2.32 23.94
C ALA A 27 26.79 2.36 23.09
N ALA A 28 25.61 2.10 23.66
CA ALA A 28 24.33 2.22 22.95
C ALA A 28 23.98 3.68 22.62
N VAL A 29 24.37 4.64 23.46
CA VAL A 29 24.24 6.08 23.20
C VAL A 29 25.13 6.49 22.03
N LEU A 30 26.40 6.04 22.06
CA LEU A 30 27.34 6.27 20.96
C LEU A 30 26.84 5.64 19.64
N ALA A 31 26.32 4.41 19.69
CA ALA A 31 25.77 3.74 18.51
C ALA A 31 24.59 4.53 17.91
N SER A 32 23.67 5.02 18.76
CA SER A 32 22.54 5.84 18.30
C SER A 32 22.99 7.14 17.63
N GLY A 33 23.99 7.81 18.23
CA GLY A 33 24.59 9.01 17.64
C GLY A 33 25.31 8.75 16.31
N VAL A 34 26.08 7.67 16.21
CA VAL A 34 26.80 7.30 14.97
C VAL A 34 25.82 6.97 13.84
N VAL A 35 24.76 6.21 14.11
CA VAL A 35 23.75 5.90 13.08
C VAL A 35 22.99 7.15 12.67
N ALA A 36 22.58 7.99 13.62
CA ALA A 36 21.97 9.29 13.31
C ALA A 36 22.90 10.17 12.44
N PHE A 37 24.21 10.13 12.68
CA PHE A 37 25.20 10.84 11.87
C PHE A 37 25.25 10.31 10.43
N LEU A 38 25.24 8.98 10.26
CA LEU A 38 25.22 8.34 8.95
C LEU A 38 23.93 8.68 8.18
N ILE A 39 22.78 8.68 8.87
CA ILE A 39 21.47 9.07 8.32
C ILE A 39 21.49 10.54 7.89
N GLY A 40 21.93 11.45 8.77
CA GLY A 40 22.04 12.88 8.47
C GLY A 40 22.95 13.14 7.27
N ARG A 41 24.10 12.46 7.19
CA ARG A 41 25.01 12.56 6.03
C ARG A 41 24.38 12.02 4.74
N GLY A 42 23.60 10.94 4.84
CA GLY A 42 22.87 10.37 3.71
C GLY A 42 21.80 11.34 3.20
N PHE A 43 21.05 11.95 4.11
CA PHE A 43 20.02 12.95 3.85
C PHE A 43 20.61 14.21 3.19
N ASP A 44 21.72 14.73 3.71
CA ASP A 44 22.37 15.94 3.19
C ASP A 44 22.86 15.78 1.74
N ARG A 45 23.16 14.55 1.31
CA ARG A 45 23.64 14.25 -0.05
C ARG A 45 22.52 14.14 -1.10
N GLN A 46 21.27 14.14 -0.69
CA GLN A 46 20.12 14.04 -1.59
C GLN A 46 19.68 15.40 -2.11
N THR A 47 19.04 15.41 -3.28
CA THR A 47 18.31 16.58 -3.83
C THR A 47 17.07 16.91 -2.99
N LEU A 48 16.48 18.10 -3.16
CA LEU A 48 15.29 18.53 -2.41
C LEU A 48 14.10 17.55 -2.55
N ASP A 49 13.83 17.06 -3.77
CA ASP A 49 12.75 16.09 -4.01
C ASP A 49 13.04 14.72 -3.38
N GLU A 50 14.30 14.28 -3.39
CA GLU A 50 14.73 13.03 -2.76
C GLU A 50 14.71 13.12 -1.23
N ARG A 51 15.02 14.30 -0.66
CA ARG A 51 14.90 14.56 0.79
C ARG A 51 13.47 14.41 1.27
N MET A 52 12.50 14.87 0.49
CA MET A 52 11.08 14.68 0.81
C MET A 52 10.71 13.19 0.84
N GLY A 53 11.37 12.33 0.06
CA GLY A 53 11.15 10.88 0.08
C GLY A 53 12.08 10.09 1.03
N PHE A 54 12.89 10.76 1.85
CA PHE A 54 13.90 10.10 2.66
C PHE A 54 13.27 9.34 3.84
N PRO A 55 13.74 8.12 4.19
CA PRO A 55 13.19 7.40 5.34
C PRO A 55 13.46 8.13 6.66
N GLY A 56 12.42 8.32 7.47
CA GLY A 56 12.54 8.93 8.80
C GLY A 56 13.33 8.05 9.79
N ASN A 57 14.00 8.69 10.75
CA ASN A 57 14.71 8.02 11.85
C ASN A 57 13.80 7.75 13.07
N GLY A 58 12.53 8.15 13.01
CA GLY A 58 11.56 8.01 14.11
C GLY A 58 12.06 8.65 15.41
N ASP A 59 11.90 7.93 16.53
CA ASP A 59 12.35 8.35 17.87
C ASP A 59 13.88 8.21 18.08
N GLY A 60 14.62 7.69 17.10
CA GLY A 60 16.07 7.54 17.13
C GLY A 60 16.61 6.47 18.08
N ILE A 61 15.77 5.82 18.90
CA ILE A 61 16.19 4.81 19.89
C ILE A 61 16.53 3.47 19.23
N GLY A 62 15.80 3.10 18.17
CA GLY A 62 15.96 1.83 17.46
C GLY A 62 17.39 1.55 16.97
N ASN A 63 18.21 2.59 16.84
CA ASN A 63 19.60 2.51 16.39
C ASN A 63 20.56 1.93 17.43
N GLY A 64 20.26 2.09 18.74
CA GLY A 64 21.11 1.61 19.84
C GLY A 64 20.47 0.51 20.70
N ILE A 65 19.18 0.25 20.52
CA ILE A 65 18.39 -0.58 21.44
C ILE A 65 18.91 -2.03 21.56
N ALA A 66 19.40 -2.63 20.47
CA ALA A 66 19.95 -3.99 20.48
C ALA A 66 21.20 -4.12 21.37
N VAL A 67 22.09 -3.11 21.33
CA VAL A 67 23.29 -3.06 22.16
C VAL A 67 22.90 -2.94 23.63
N ALA A 68 21.97 -2.04 23.94
CA ALA A 68 21.45 -1.87 25.29
C ALA A 68 20.83 -3.17 25.82
N TYR A 69 19.92 -3.78 25.05
CA TYR A 69 19.25 -5.02 25.44
C TYR A 69 20.22 -6.15 25.73
N PHE A 70 21.27 -6.31 24.92
CA PHE A 70 22.27 -7.34 25.17
C PHE A 70 23.00 -7.12 26.51
N VAL A 71 23.40 -5.88 26.81
CA VAL A 71 24.07 -5.53 28.07
C VAL A 71 23.17 -5.81 29.28
N PHE A 72 21.91 -5.39 29.22
CA PHE A 72 20.94 -5.61 30.31
C PHE A 72 20.60 -7.10 30.48
N ALA A 73 20.45 -7.85 29.39
CA ALA A 73 20.26 -9.29 29.46
C ALA A 73 21.48 -10.01 30.06
N ALA A 74 22.70 -9.60 29.69
CA ALA A 74 23.94 -10.12 30.24
C ALA A 74 24.08 -9.83 31.74
N LEU A 75 23.72 -8.63 32.19
CA LEU A 75 23.65 -8.27 33.61
C LEU A 75 22.73 -9.23 34.38
N GLY A 76 21.54 -9.48 33.85
CA GLY A 76 20.58 -10.42 34.43
C GLY A 76 21.13 -11.85 34.53
N ALA A 77 21.73 -12.35 33.45
CA ALA A 77 22.33 -13.69 33.43
C ALA A 77 23.47 -13.81 34.44
N LEU A 78 24.38 -12.83 34.48
CA LEU A 78 25.54 -12.84 35.36
C LEU A 78 25.18 -12.74 36.84
N ALA A 79 24.04 -12.13 37.18
CA ALA A 79 23.53 -12.08 38.55
C ALA A 79 23.26 -13.46 39.16
N ILE A 80 23.23 -14.52 38.35
CA ILE A 80 23.14 -15.90 38.82
C ILE A 80 24.26 -16.81 38.29
N THR A 81 24.68 -16.67 37.03
CA THR A 81 25.69 -17.58 36.44
C THR A 81 27.10 -17.34 37.00
N SER A 82 27.40 -16.15 37.50
CA SER A 82 28.69 -15.87 38.17
C SER A 82 28.87 -16.71 39.44
N GLU A 83 27.81 -16.94 40.21
CA GLU A 83 27.83 -17.80 41.39
C GLU A 83 28.06 -19.28 41.02
N TYR A 84 27.55 -19.71 39.86
CA TYR A 84 27.83 -21.04 39.32
C TYR A 84 29.28 -21.17 38.84
N GLY A 85 29.81 -20.16 38.14
CA GLY A 85 31.18 -20.16 37.64
C GLY A 85 32.25 -20.10 38.75
N THR A 86 31.94 -19.43 39.87
CA THR A 86 32.85 -19.28 41.01
C THR A 86 32.64 -20.32 42.12
N GLY A 87 31.61 -21.17 42.01
CA GLY A 87 31.24 -22.13 43.06
C GLY A 87 30.48 -21.54 44.26
N MET A 88 30.37 -20.21 44.37
CA MET A 88 29.65 -19.51 45.44
C MET A 88 28.15 -19.84 45.50
N ILE A 89 27.58 -20.45 44.46
CA ILE A 89 26.20 -20.92 44.50
C ILE A 89 25.96 -21.93 45.64
N GLN A 90 26.99 -22.68 46.07
CA GLN A 90 26.87 -23.60 47.19
C GLN A 90 26.62 -22.86 48.51
N THR A 91 27.35 -21.78 48.78
CA THR A 91 27.19 -20.99 50.01
C THR A 91 25.84 -20.26 50.02
N SER A 92 25.43 -19.70 48.88
CA SER A 92 24.08 -19.12 48.72
C SER A 92 22.97 -20.13 49.02
N LEU A 93 23.15 -21.40 48.65
CA LEU A 93 22.15 -22.45 48.87
C LEU A 93 22.17 -23.06 50.27
N VAL A 94 23.29 -22.97 50.99
CA VAL A 94 23.34 -23.29 52.42
C VAL A 94 22.53 -22.24 53.20
N ALA A 95 22.72 -20.95 52.88
CA ALA A 95 21.97 -19.85 53.51
C ALA A 95 20.49 -19.83 53.10
N VAL A 96 20.18 -20.18 51.85
CA VAL A 96 18.81 -20.21 51.30
C VAL A 96 18.53 -21.57 50.63
N PRO A 97 18.14 -22.59 51.41
CA PRO A 97 17.97 -23.96 50.91
C PRO A 97 16.92 -24.10 49.80
N ARG A 98 15.91 -23.22 49.80
CA ARG A 98 14.86 -23.19 48.77
C ARG A 98 15.35 -22.40 47.56
N ARG A 99 15.86 -23.12 46.56
CA ARG A 99 16.45 -22.55 45.34
C ARG A 99 15.54 -21.56 44.59
N GLN A 100 14.22 -21.77 44.60
CA GLN A 100 13.25 -20.84 44.02
C GLN A 100 13.17 -19.51 44.78
N ARG A 101 13.31 -19.54 46.11
CA ARG A 101 13.37 -18.31 46.93
C ARG A 101 14.62 -17.51 46.64
N LEU A 102 15.75 -18.18 46.39
CA LEU A 102 17.01 -17.52 46.00
C LEU A 102 16.87 -16.81 44.64
N LEU A 103 16.25 -17.45 43.64
CA LEU A 103 15.99 -16.83 42.34
C LEU A 103 15.06 -15.62 42.45
N LEU A 104 13.93 -15.76 43.17
CA LEU A 104 12.97 -14.68 43.34
C LEU A 104 13.55 -13.49 44.13
N ALA A 105 14.47 -13.74 45.07
CA ALA A 105 15.09 -12.66 45.85
C ALA A 105 16.02 -11.77 45.02
N LYS A 106 16.51 -12.23 43.87
CA LYS A 106 17.34 -11.44 42.94
C LYS A 106 16.51 -10.46 42.10
N VAL A 107 15.21 -10.71 41.93
CA VAL A 107 14.32 -9.93 41.05
C VAL A 107 14.20 -8.46 41.48
N PRO A 108 13.91 -8.10 42.74
CA PRO A 108 13.62 -6.70 43.11
C PRO A 108 14.82 -5.77 42.88
N GLY A 109 16.03 -6.19 43.29
CA GLY A 109 17.25 -5.39 43.13
C GLY A 109 17.63 -5.19 41.67
N LEU A 110 17.59 -6.26 40.87
CA LEU A 110 17.87 -6.19 39.43
C LEU A 110 16.85 -5.35 38.68
N ALA A 111 15.56 -5.54 38.97
CA ALA A 111 14.49 -4.77 38.33
C ALA A 111 14.62 -3.27 38.65
N ALA A 112 14.87 -2.91 39.92
CA ALA A 112 15.04 -1.52 40.32
C ALA A 112 16.24 -0.84 39.64
N VAL A 113 17.42 -1.47 39.69
CA VAL A 113 18.63 -0.93 39.05
C VAL A 113 18.44 -0.81 37.54
N SER A 114 17.86 -1.84 36.92
CA SER A 114 17.71 -1.87 35.46
C SER A 114 16.63 -0.93 34.95
N LEU A 115 15.60 -0.67 35.76
CA LEU A 115 14.60 0.34 35.45
C LEU A 115 15.21 1.73 35.44
N VAL A 116 15.95 2.10 36.49
CA VAL A 116 16.58 3.43 36.59
C VAL A 116 17.64 3.61 35.49
N ALA A 117 18.57 2.66 35.37
CA ALA A 117 19.60 2.71 34.34
C ALA A 117 19.01 2.67 32.93
N GLY A 118 17.96 1.87 32.72
CA GLY A 118 17.28 1.76 31.42
C GLY A 118 16.57 3.03 31.00
N GLN A 119 15.92 3.74 31.92
CA GLN A 119 15.34 5.06 31.63
C GLN A 119 16.43 6.07 31.27
N VAL A 120 17.48 6.18 32.09
CA VAL A 120 18.61 7.10 31.80
C VAL A 120 19.19 6.81 30.41
N LEU A 121 19.35 5.54 30.05
CA LEU A 121 19.90 5.15 28.77
C LEU A 121 18.95 5.43 27.59
N ALA A 122 17.65 5.16 27.74
CA ALA A 122 16.66 5.42 26.70
C ALA A 122 16.58 6.92 26.35
N PHE A 123 16.53 7.78 27.37
CA PHE A 123 16.59 9.23 27.18
C PHE A 123 17.95 9.66 26.60
N GLY A 124 19.06 9.09 27.07
CA GLY A 124 20.39 9.37 26.53
C GLY A 124 20.52 9.03 25.04
N MET A 125 20.01 7.88 24.59
CA MET A 125 20.00 7.47 23.18
C MET A 125 19.16 8.42 22.31
N HIS A 126 17.96 8.77 22.78
CA HIS A 126 17.09 9.73 22.08
C HIS A 126 17.77 11.10 21.94
N LEU A 127 18.30 11.64 23.05
CA LEU A 127 18.99 12.92 23.06
C LEU A 127 20.22 12.92 22.14
N ALA A 128 21.01 11.85 22.14
CA ALA A 128 22.15 11.72 21.24
C ALA A 128 21.73 11.70 19.77
N ALA A 129 20.67 10.96 19.42
CA ALA A 129 20.16 10.92 18.06
C ALA A 129 19.63 12.29 17.60
N MET A 130 18.85 12.97 18.44
CA MET A 130 18.29 14.30 18.13
C MET A 130 19.38 15.38 18.07
N ALA A 131 20.37 15.34 18.97
CA ALA A 131 21.49 16.27 18.95
C ALA A 131 22.32 16.17 17.66
N VAL A 132 22.49 14.95 17.14
CA VAL A 132 23.23 14.71 15.89
C VAL A 132 22.43 15.12 14.66
N LEU A 133 21.12 14.85 14.64
CA LEU A 133 20.24 15.28 13.54
C LEU A 133 20.10 16.81 13.50
N GLY A 134 20.06 17.47 14.66
CA GLY A 134 19.90 18.91 14.79
C GLY A 134 18.62 19.40 14.12
N ASP A 135 18.69 20.52 13.40
CA ASP A 135 17.55 21.11 12.68
C ASP A 135 16.93 20.19 11.63
N ARG A 136 17.70 19.19 11.15
CA ARG A 136 17.17 18.20 10.19
C ARG A 136 16.04 17.40 10.80
N ALA A 137 16.07 17.16 12.12
CA ALA A 137 15.07 16.37 12.81
C ALA A 137 13.64 16.89 12.53
N GLY A 138 13.44 18.21 12.50
CA GLY A 138 12.14 18.83 12.25
C GLY A 138 11.73 18.99 10.79
N GLN A 139 12.52 18.53 9.82
CA GLN A 139 12.17 18.65 8.40
C GLN A 139 11.06 17.67 8.03
N LEU A 140 9.95 18.21 7.49
CA LEU A 140 8.82 17.43 7.01
C LEU A 140 9.17 16.70 5.70
N LEU A 141 8.90 15.40 5.70
CA LEU A 141 8.97 14.50 4.56
C LEU A 141 7.60 14.47 3.85
N ARG A 142 7.55 13.89 2.65
CA ARG A 142 6.37 13.79 1.77
C ARG A 142 5.19 13.07 2.43
N ASP A 143 5.47 12.19 3.38
CA ASP A 143 4.49 11.43 4.15
C ASP A 143 4.03 12.14 5.43
N GLY A 144 4.40 13.41 5.61
CA GLY A 144 4.07 14.20 6.79
C GLY A 144 4.86 13.85 8.05
N GLN A 145 5.82 12.92 7.97
CA GLN A 145 6.73 12.57 9.07
C GLN A 145 7.97 13.46 9.08
N THR A 146 8.62 13.60 10.23
CA THR A 146 9.87 14.35 10.33
C THR A 146 11.08 13.40 10.29
N LEU A 147 12.26 13.90 9.89
CA LEU A 147 13.47 13.06 9.86
C LEU A 147 13.83 12.52 11.25
N GLY A 148 13.53 13.26 12.32
CA GLY A 148 13.63 12.83 13.71
C GLY A 148 12.51 13.42 14.54
N THR A 149 11.80 12.60 15.31
CA THR A 149 10.60 13.05 16.02
C THR A 149 10.96 13.51 17.44
N PRO A 150 10.78 14.80 17.81
CA PRO A 150 11.09 15.28 19.15
C PRO A 150 10.15 14.72 20.21
N LEU A 151 10.54 14.81 21.49
CA LEU A 151 9.71 14.35 22.63
C LEU A 151 8.33 15.01 22.72
N SER A 152 8.17 16.19 22.12
CA SER A 152 6.90 16.93 22.08
C SER A 152 5.87 16.26 21.17
N GLU A 153 6.29 15.38 20.25
CA GLU A 153 5.37 14.68 19.36
C GLU A 153 4.55 13.62 20.13
N PRO A 154 3.23 13.50 19.83
CA PRO A 154 2.37 12.53 20.50
C PRO A 154 2.91 11.09 20.38
N GLY A 155 3.13 10.45 21.53
CA GLY A 155 3.55 9.04 21.61
C GLY A 155 5.06 8.80 21.66
N VAL A 156 5.90 9.80 21.33
CA VAL A 156 7.37 9.65 21.38
C VAL A 156 7.88 9.56 22.82
N LEU A 157 7.36 10.41 23.72
CA LEU A 157 7.69 10.29 25.14
C LEU A 157 7.31 8.90 25.69
N ALA A 158 6.14 8.39 25.28
CA ALA A 158 5.70 7.06 25.69
C ALA A 158 6.62 5.96 25.15
N SER A 159 7.16 6.10 23.93
CA SER A 159 8.10 5.11 23.35
C SER A 159 9.44 5.10 24.06
N VAL A 160 9.96 6.27 24.41
CA VAL A 160 11.20 6.41 25.19
C VAL A 160 11.03 5.77 26.58
N VAL A 161 9.91 6.05 27.25
CA VAL A 161 9.60 5.46 28.56
C VAL A 161 9.40 3.94 28.45
N ALA A 162 8.68 3.46 27.43
CA ALA A 162 8.48 2.04 27.19
C ALA A 162 9.79 1.30 26.88
N ALA A 163 10.71 1.94 26.16
CA ALA A 163 12.03 1.40 25.87
C ALA A 163 12.91 1.31 27.13
N GLY A 164 12.81 2.28 28.05
CA GLY A 164 13.46 2.17 29.36
C GLY A 164 12.87 1.06 30.23
N LEU A 165 11.54 0.91 30.23
CA LEU A 165 10.85 -0.17 30.96
C LEU A 165 11.22 -1.57 30.44
N SER A 166 11.36 -1.72 29.13
CA SER A 166 11.70 -3.01 28.53
C SER A 166 13.11 -3.48 28.87
N MET A 167 14.06 -2.58 29.18
CA MET A 167 15.40 -2.98 29.65
C MET A 167 15.35 -3.73 30.99
N ALA A 168 14.43 -3.35 31.89
CA ALA A 168 14.18 -4.12 33.11
C ALA A 168 13.61 -5.51 32.81
N ALA A 169 12.66 -5.60 31.88
CA ALA A 169 12.10 -6.88 31.43
C ALA A 169 13.18 -7.79 30.82
N VAL A 170 14.00 -7.26 29.92
CA VAL A 170 15.12 -7.97 29.27
C VAL A 170 16.14 -8.45 30.30
N THR A 171 16.41 -7.66 31.34
CA THR A 171 17.28 -8.11 32.46
C THR A 171 16.68 -9.31 33.18
N LEU A 172 15.38 -9.31 33.45
CA LEU A 172 14.72 -10.44 34.12
C LEU A 172 14.64 -11.69 33.22
N ILE A 173 14.49 -11.51 31.90
CA ILE A 173 14.64 -12.59 30.92
C ILE A 173 16.05 -13.18 31.01
N GLY A 174 17.08 -12.33 31.03
CA GLY A 174 18.47 -12.72 31.24
C GLY A 174 18.69 -13.53 32.51
N LEU A 175 18.10 -13.10 33.63
CA LEU A 175 18.16 -13.83 34.90
C LEU A 175 17.53 -15.23 34.79
N GLY A 176 16.35 -15.33 34.16
CA GLY A 176 15.67 -16.60 33.93
C GLY A 176 16.47 -17.56 33.03
N VAL A 177 17.02 -17.05 31.93
CA VAL A 177 17.90 -17.82 31.04
C VAL A 177 19.18 -18.25 31.76
N GLY A 178 19.82 -17.35 32.50
CA GLY A 178 21.00 -17.68 33.30
C GLY A 178 20.74 -18.76 34.34
N ALA A 179 19.58 -18.71 34.99
CA ALA A 179 19.12 -19.72 35.95
C ALA A 179 18.89 -21.09 35.32
N ALA A 180 18.32 -21.12 34.11
CA ALA A 180 18.09 -22.34 33.36
C ALA A 180 19.39 -22.97 32.84
N VAL A 181 20.26 -22.15 32.23
CA VAL A 181 21.48 -22.62 31.56
C VAL A 181 22.62 -22.92 32.55
N ARG A 182 22.71 -22.15 33.65
CA ARG A 182 23.74 -22.28 34.70
C ARG A 182 25.19 -22.20 34.20
N SER A 183 25.39 -21.58 33.06
CA SER A 183 26.69 -21.37 32.42
C SER A 183 26.71 -19.99 31.80
N THR A 184 27.70 -19.17 32.14
CA THR A 184 27.82 -17.81 31.59
C THR A 184 27.96 -17.83 30.07
N PRO A 185 28.90 -18.59 29.45
CA PRO A 185 28.99 -18.65 27.99
C PRO A 185 27.68 -19.14 27.33
N GLY A 186 27.05 -20.17 27.90
CA GLY A 186 25.81 -20.72 27.35
C GLY A 186 24.65 -19.73 27.41
N ALA A 187 24.51 -19.02 28.54
CA ALA A 187 23.47 -18.01 28.70
C ALA A 187 23.67 -16.84 27.72
N LEU A 188 24.92 -16.37 27.56
CA LEU A 188 25.23 -15.29 26.61
C LEU A 188 24.92 -15.70 25.16
N VAL A 189 25.24 -16.93 24.74
CA VAL A 189 24.91 -17.43 23.40
C VAL A 189 23.39 -17.42 23.16
N VAL A 190 22.60 -17.92 24.12
CA VAL A 190 21.12 -17.89 24.01
C VAL A 190 20.62 -16.46 23.89
N LEU A 191 21.17 -15.53 24.67
CA LEU A 191 20.78 -14.12 24.61
C LEU A 191 21.17 -13.46 23.29
N VAL A 192 22.34 -13.73 22.72
CA VAL A 192 22.72 -13.26 21.37
C VAL A 192 21.73 -13.77 20.32
N VAL A 193 21.36 -15.04 20.38
CA VAL A 193 20.41 -15.63 19.41
C VAL A 193 19.05 -14.93 19.50
N VAL A 194 18.52 -14.74 20.71
CA VAL A 194 17.18 -14.17 20.92
C VAL A 194 17.14 -12.67 20.66
N ILE A 195 18.15 -11.91 21.09
CA ILE A 195 18.15 -10.43 21.07
C ILE A 195 18.76 -9.87 19.78
N VAL A 196 19.68 -10.60 19.12
CA VAL A 196 20.43 -10.08 17.97
C VAL A 196 20.19 -10.90 16.71
N ALA A 197 20.39 -12.21 16.75
CA ALA A 197 20.32 -13.05 15.55
C ALA A 197 18.88 -13.17 15.01
N LEU A 198 17.92 -13.49 15.88
CA LEU A 198 16.53 -13.67 15.49
C LEU A 198 15.92 -12.41 14.87
N PRO A 199 16.08 -11.19 15.46
CA PRO A 199 15.61 -9.98 14.80
C PRO A 199 16.26 -9.70 13.44
N THR A 200 17.56 -10.01 13.30
CA THR A 200 18.28 -9.83 12.04
C THR A 200 17.73 -10.77 10.95
N VAL A 201 17.43 -12.02 11.29
CA VAL A 201 16.80 -12.98 10.38
C VAL A 201 15.38 -12.54 10.01
N VAL A 202 14.60 -12.04 10.95
CA VAL A 202 13.24 -11.57 10.65
C VAL A 202 13.25 -10.39 9.68
N LYS A 203 14.26 -9.51 9.74
CA LYS A 203 14.41 -8.37 8.82
C LYS A 203 14.61 -8.79 7.35
N THR A 204 15.09 -10.00 7.08
CA THR A 204 15.29 -10.52 5.71
C THR A 204 14.06 -11.22 5.13
N LEU A 205 13.00 -11.44 5.91
CA LEU A 205 11.76 -12.05 5.43
C LEU A 205 10.99 -11.12 4.48
N PRO A 206 10.23 -11.67 3.51
CA PRO A 206 9.33 -10.89 2.67
C PRO A 206 8.12 -10.36 3.48
N SER A 207 7.51 -9.28 3.01
CA SER A 207 6.18 -8.85 3.49
C SER A 207 5.11 -9.86 3.03
N PRO A 208 4.10 -10.22 3.85
CA PRO A 208 3.76 -9.69 5.18
C PRO A 208 4.39 -10.45 6.35
N LEU A 209 5.15 -11.53 6.09
CA LEU A 209 5.75 -12.38 7.14
C LEU A 209 6.70 -11.60 8.04
N ARG A 210 7.51 -10.71 7.47
CA ARG A 210 8.39 -9.80 8.23
C ARG A 210 7.65 -8.94 9.25
N ALA A 211 6.52 -8.35 8.86
CA ALA A 211 5.74 -7.49 9.75
C ALA A 211 5.07 -8.28 10.87
N ARG A 212 4.53 -9.47 10.55
CA ARG A 212 3.94 -10.37 11.54
C ARG A 212 4.99 -10.88 12.52
N ALA A 213 6.06 -11.50 12.04
CA ALA A 213 7.14 -12.03 12.88
C ALA A 213 7.83 -10.92 13.68
N GLY A 214 8.05 -9.76 13.06
CA GLY A 214 8.66 -8.60 13.70
C GLY A 214 7.87 -8.07 14.89
N SER A 215 6.53 -8.18 14.85
CA SER A 215 5.65 -7.67 15.91
C SER A 215 5.80 -8.43 17.23
N PHE A 216 6.29 -9.67 17.21
CA PHE A 216 6.51 -10.47 18.41
C PHE A 216 7.93 -10.32 18.98
N LEU A 217 8.84 -9.65 18.27
CA LEU A 217 10.22 -9.49 18.74
C LEU A 217 10.32 -8.50 19.91
N ILE A 218 11.14 -8.85 20.90
CA ILE A 218 11.35 -8.04 22.12
C ILE A 218 11.82 -6.60 21.78
N GLU A 219 12.62 -6.41 20.71
CA GLU A 219 13.07 -5.08 20.25
C GLU A 219 11.94 -4.18 19.76
N ASN A 220 10.84 -4.75 19.25
CA ASN A 220 9.73 -4.00 18.65
C ASN A 220 8.54 -3.81 19.61
N LEU A 221 8.55 -4.45 20.79
CA LEU A 221 7.47 -4.30 21.78
C LEU A 221 7.37 -2.89 22.39
N PRO A 222 8.46 -2.15 22.69
CA PRO A 222 8.35 -0.81 23.26
C PRO A 222 7.55 0.17 22.39
N LEU A 223 7.79 0.15 21.08
CA LEU A 223 7.06 0.97 20.13
C LEU A 223 5.57 0.63 20.16
N GLN A 224 5.23 -0.66 20.14
CA GLN A 224 3.85 -1.14 20.21
C GLN A 224 3.16 -0.79 21.55
N ILE A 225 3.87 -0.89 22.68
CA ILE A 225 3.39 -0.48 24.01
C ILE A 225 3.07 1.01 24.04
N ALA A 226 3.89 1.82 23.39
CA ALA A 226 3.69 3.26 23.28
C ALA A 226 2.65 3.67 22.23
N GLY A 227 2.06 2.71 21.50
CA GLY A 227 1.10 2.98 20.43
C GLY A 227 1.73 3.58 19.16
N VAL A 228 3.05 3.47 19.00
CA VAL A 228 3.81 3.99 17.85
C VAL A 228 4.52 2.87 17.08
N GLY A 229 5.09 3.15 15.90
CA GLY A 229 6.12 2.28 15.30
C GLY A 229 5.74 0.89 14.75
N GLY A 230 4.62 0.76 14.04
CA GLY A 230 4.51 -0.31 13.02
C GLY A 230 3.85 -1.65 13.39
N GLY A 231 3.90 -2.11 14.65
CA GLY A 231 3.56 -3.51 14.97
C GLY A 231 2.08 -3.91 15.02
N ALA A 232 1.82 -5.22 14.95
CA ALA A 232 0.49 -5.83 14.85
C ALA A 232 -0.21 -6.02 16.20
N LEU A 233 0.47 -5.80 17.33
CA LEU A 233 -0.10 -6.01 18.66
C LEU A 233 -0.68 -4.70 19.24
N PRO A 234 -1.91 -4.72 19.80
CA PRO A 234 -2.42 -3.61 20.61
C PRO A 234 -1.49 -3.30 21.79
N PRO A 235 -1.43 -2.05 22.30
CA PRO A 235 -0.52 -1.65 23.37
C PRO A 235 -0.54 -2.56 24.61
N VAL A 236 -1.76 -2.92 25.06
CA VAL A 236 -1.95 -3.82 26.22
C VAL A 236 -1.45 -5.24 25.91
N THR A 237 -1.67 -5.73 24.70
CA THR A 237 -1.20 -7.05 24.26
C THR A 237 0.33 -7.08 24.14
N ALA A 238 0.95 -6.03 23.63
CA ALA A 238 2.40 -5.91 23.56
C ALA A 238 3.04 -5.87 24.95
N ALA A 239 2.44 -5.12 25.89
CA ALA A 239 2.86 -5.11 27.29
C ALA A 239 2.69 -6.48 27.95
N GLY A 240 1.55 -7.14 27.70
CA GLY A 240 1.26 -8.49 28.16
C GLY A 240 2.25 -9.52 27.61
N LEU A 241 2.64 -9.42 26.35
CA LEU A 241 3.62 -10.31 25.73
C LEU A 241 5.03 -10.10 26.30
N LEU A 242 5.45 -8.86 26.52
CA LEU A 242 6.73 -8.56 27.17
C LEU A 242 6.77 -9.17 28.59
N LEU A 243 5.67 -9.03 29.35
CA LEU A 243 5.53 -9.66 30.66
C LEU A 243 5.52 -11.19 30.56
N ALA A 244 4.86 -11.75 29.55
CA ALA A 244 4.84 -13.19 29.30
C ALA A 244 6.25 -13.74 29.05
N TYR A 245 7.10 -13.03 28.30
CA TYR A 245 8.50 -13.41 28.13
C TYR A 245 9.28 -13.44 29.45
N VAL A 246 9.07 -12.45 30.32
CA VAL A 246 9.67 -12.41 31.66
C VAL A 246 9.20 -13.61 32.49
N VAL A 247 7.89 -13.85 32.56
CA VAL A 247 7.32 -14.95 33.32
C VAL A 247 7.80 -16.29 32.78
N ALA A 248 7.82 -16.50 31.47
CA ALA A 248 8.29 -17.72 30.83
C ALA A 248 9.77 -18.00 31.15
N ALA A 249 10.63 -16.99 31.05
CA ALA A 249 12.06 -17.15 31.35
C ALA A 249 12.30 -17.46 32.84
N LEU A 250 11.65 -16.73 33.75
CA LEU A 250 11.81 -16.95 35.19
C LEU A 250 11.23 -18.29 35.66
N THR A 251 10.09 -18.71 35.10
CA THR A 251 9.49 -20.02 35.40
C THR A 251 10.34 -21.17 34.87
N ALA A 252 10.90 -21.04 33.66
CA ALA A 252 11.87 -22.01 33.13
C ALA A 252 13.09 -22.12 34.05
N GLY A 253 13.68 -20.98 34.45
CA GLY A 253 14.79 -20.94 35.42
C GLY A 253 14.43 -21.59 36.76
N ALA A 254 13.29 -21.24 37.35
CA ALA A 254 12.81 -21.78 38.62
C ALA A 254 12.58 -23.30 38.56
N THR A 255 12.00 -23.79 37.46
CA THR A 255 11.69 -25.21 37.23
C THR A 255 12.96 -26.02 37.06
N VAL A 256 13.87 -25.56 36.20
CA VAL A 256 15.17 -26.22 35.98
C VAL A 256 15.94 -26.30 37.29
N ILE A 257 15.94 -25.23 38.08
CA ILE A 257 16.64 -25.17 39.36
C ILE A 257 16.00 -26.10 40.42
N ALA A 258 14.69 -26.29 40.41
CA ALA A 258 13.98 -27.13 41.38
C ALA A 258 14.13 -28.65 41.13
N LEU A 259 14.22 -29.09 39.87
CA LEU A 259 14.23 -30.51 39.51
C LEU A 259 15.62 -31.17 39.68
N LYS A 260 15.69 -32.31 40.36
CA LYS A 260 16.90 -33.15 40.50
C LYS A 260 16.92 -34.23 39.41
N GLY A 261 17.65 -34.01 38.30
CA GLY A 261 17.89 -35.04 37.28
C GLY A 261 18.59 -34.53 36.02
N ARG A 262 19.58 -35.26 35.49
CA ARG A 262 20.41 -34.84 34.33
C ARG A 262 19.64 -34.89 32.99
N ARG A 263 18.67 -35.80 32.85
CA ARG A 263 17.84 -36.00 31.63
C ARG A 263 16.72 -34.95 31.45
N ILE A 264 16.25 -34.34 32.55
CA ILE A 264 15.18 -33.32 32.54
C ILE A 264 15.72 -31.93 32.14
N LYS A 265 17.02 -31.67 32.35
CA LYS A 265 17.68 -30.41 31.99
C LYS A 265 17.71 -30.13 30.48
N VAL A 266 17.85 -31.17 29.66
CA VAL A 266 17.84 -31.05 28.19
C VAL A 266 16.43 -30.76 27.67
N LEU A 267 15.41 -31.40 28.27
CA LEU A 267 14.00 -31.22 27.92
C LEU A 267 13.47 -29.84 28.33
N ALA A 268 13.95 -29.28 29.45
CA ALA A 268 13.57 -27.96 29.95
C ALA A 268 14.23 -26.79 29.19
N ILE A 269 15.47 -26.95 28.72
CA ILE A 269 16.13 -25.98 27.83
C ILE A 269 15.49 -26.01 26.43
N GLY A 270 15.11 -27.21 25.94
CA GLY A 270 14.33 -27.38 24.72
C GLY A 270 12.97 -26.68 24.79
N THR A 271 12.20 -26.91 25.85
CA THR A 271 10.87 -26.29 26.05
C THR A 271 10.91 -24.79 26.30
N ALA A 272 11.96 -24.23 26.93
CA ALA A 272 12.11 -22.77 27.05
C ALA A 272 12.37 -22.11 25.68
N ALA A 273 13.17 -22.74 24.82
CA ALA A 273 13.36 -22.30 23.44
C ALA A 273 12.06 -22.48 22.62
N THR A 274 11.32 -23.57 22.81
CA THR A 274 10.02 -23.77 22.14
C THR A 274 8.98 -22.76 22.60
N VAL A 275 8.89 -22.41 23.89
CA VAL A 275 7.95 -21.41 24.43
C VAL A 275 8.31 -19.98 23.98
N LEU A 276 9.61 -19.67 23.83
CA LEU A 276 10.06 -18.40 23.23
C LEU A 276 9.75 -18.32 21.72
N LEU A 277 9.68 -19.45 21.01
CA LEU A 277 9.32 -19.54 19.59
C LEU A 277 7.81 -19.75 19.31
N SER A 278 7.00 -20.19 20.29
CA SER A 278 5.59 -20.58 20.09
C SER A 278 4.57 -19.55 20.60
N ALA A 279 4.99 -18.33 20.93
CA ALA A 279 4.10 -17.19 21.13
C ALA A 279 3.56 -16.59 19.81
N VAL A 280 3.44 -17.40 18.75
CA VAL A 280 2.55 -17.10 17.62
C VAL A 280 1.18 -17.63 18.04
N PRO A 281 0.16 -16.79 18.31
CA PRO A 281 -1.15 -17.34 18.58
C PRO A 281 -1.61 -18.10 17.33
N ALA A 282 -1.82 -19.41 17.50
CA ALA A 282 -2.70 -20.18 16.64
C ALA A 282 -4.10 -19.61 16.82
N VAL A 283 -4.44 -18.57 16.06
CA VAL A 283 -5.83 -18.19 15.87
C VAL A 283 -6.44 -19.32 15.06
N ALA A 284 -7.36 -20.03 15.72
CA ALA A 284 -8.06 -21.17 15.21
C ALA A 284 -8.55 -20.93 13.78
N ALA A 285 -8.22 -21.89 12.91
CA ALA A 285 -9.02 -22.17 11.73
C ALA A 285 -10.45 -22.48 12.22
N GLY A 286 -11.31 -21.47 12.21
CA GLY A 286 -12.76 -21.69 12.23
C GLY A 286 -13.14 -22.38 10.92
N ALA A 287 -13.74 -23.56 11.02
CA ALA A 287 -14.35 -24.26 9.90
C ALA A 287 -15.34 -23.34 9.16
N PRO A 288 -15.49 -23.45 7.83
CA PRO A 288 -16.38 -22.60 7.06
C PRO A 288 -17.83 -22.98 7.37
N GLY A 289 -18.51 -22.12 8.14
CA GLY A 289 -19.96 -22.10 8.23
C GLY A 289 -20.51 -21.27 7.08
N SER A 290 -21.28 -21.91 6.22
CA SER A 290 -22.08 -21.29 5.17
C SER A 290 -23.19 -20.42 5.76
N GLY A 291 -23.03 -19.11 5.67
CA GLY A 291 -23.97 -18.05 6.03
C GLY A 291 -23.29 -16.67 5.91
N PRO A 292 -24.02 -15.58 5.64
CA PRO A 292 -23.40 -14.28 5.39
C PRO A 292 -22.64 -13.82 6.64
N SER A 293 -21.32 -13.90 6.59
CA SER A 293 -20.45 -13.45 7.66
C SER A 293 -20.50 -11.93 7.73
N SER A 294 -20.95 -11.41 8.87
CA SER A 294 -20.80 -9.99 9.19
C SER A 294 -19.32 -9.62 9.08
N LEU A 295 -19.00 -8.52 8.39
CA LEU A 295 -17.61 -8.06 8.28
C LEU A 295 -17.04 -7.77 9.68
N THR A 296 -15.95 -8.44 10.03
CA THR A 296 -15.23 -8.17 11.28
C THR A 296 -14.22 -7.06 11.01
N TRP A 297 -14.58 -5.83 11.43
CA TRP A 297 -13.75 -4.65 11.23
C TRP A 297 -12.62 -4.58 12.26
N ALA A 298 -11.42 -4.29 11.78
CA ALA A 298 -10.25 -4.00 12.58
C ALA A 298 -9.52 -2.75 12.06
N ALA A 299 -8.51 -2.29 12.78
CA ALA A 299 -7.56 -1.34 12.20
C ALA A 299 -6.89 -1.97 10.98
N CYS A 300 -6.65 -1.16 9.93
CA CYS A 300 -5.95 -1.63 8.75
C CYS A 300 -4.52 -2.06 9.08
N ALA A 301 -4.10 -3.20 8.52
CA ALA A 301 -2.76 -3.74 8.75
C ALA A 301 -1.67 -2.91 8.05
N ASP A 302 -1.99 -2.33 6.89
CA ASP A 302 -1.12 -1.37 6.19
C ASP A 302 -1.24 0.00 6.86
N ARG A 303 -0.12 0.46 7.42
CA ARG A 303 -0.02 1.73 8.16
C ARG A 303 0.26 2.94 7.28
N ASN A 304 0.50 2.73 5.98
CA ASN A 304 0.50 3.81 5.00
C ASN A 304 -0.94 4.29 4.70
N LEU A 305 -1.94 3.52 5.13
CA LEU A 305 -3.34 3.91 5.05
C LEU A 305 -3.70 4.89 6.17
N VAL A 306 -4.64 5.81 5.90
CA VAL A 306 -5.10 6.80 6.89
C VAL A 306 -5.66 6.13 8.15
N LYS A 307 -5.32 6.69 9.32
CA LYS A 307 -5.53 6.04 10.63
C LYS A 307 -7.00 5.82 10.98
N GLU A 308 -7.89 6.66 10.46
CA GLU A 308 -9.33 6.54 10.70
C GLU A 308 -9.93 5.33 9.99
N MET A 309 -9.25 4.80 8.97
CA MET A 309 -9.77 3.72 8.15
C MET A 309 -9.82 2.40 8.93
N ARG A 310 -10.87 1.63 8.66
CA ARG A 310 -11.08 0.27 9.15
C ARG A 310 -10.99 -0.69 7.98
N CYS A 311 -10.41 -1.85 8.23
CA CYS A 311 -10.31 -2.91 7.23
C CYS A 311 -10.98 -4.18 7.74
N ALA A 312 -11.57 -4.92 6.81
CA ALA A 312 -12.13 -6.25 7.01
C ALA A 312 -11.74 -7.15 5.84
N SER A 313 -12.11 -8.42 5.93
CA SER A 313 -11.97 -9.37 4.83
C SER A 313 -13.27 -10.11 4.60
N ILE A 314 -13.53 -10.47 3.35
CA ILE A 314 -14.65 -11.30 2.93
C ILE A 314 -14.15 -12.40 2.01
N GLU A 315 -14.66 -13.62 2.20
CA GLU A 315 -14.46 -14.73 1.26
C GLU A 315 -15.58 -14.69 0.22
N VAL A 316 -15.21 -14.82 -1.06
CA VAL A 316 -16.15 -14.91 -2.17
C VAL A 316 -15.71 -16.03 -3.11
N PRO A 317 -16.64 -16.69 -3.83
CA PRO A 317 -16.25 -17.68 -4.81
C PRO A 317 -15.44 -17.05 -5.95
N VAL A 318 -14.44 -17.79 -6.43
CA VAL A 318 -13.72 -17.43 -7.66
C VAL A 318 -14.70 -17.44 -8.82
N ASP A 319 -15.50 -18.50 -8.92
CA ASP A 319 -16.52 -18.66 -9.95
C ASP A 319 -17.92 -18.50 -9.33
N TRP A 320 -18.57 -17.38 -9.62
CA TRP A 320 -19.92 -17.10 -9.11
C TRP A 320 -21.01 -18.02 -9.68
N ALA A 321 -20.74 -18.79 -10.74
CA ALA A 321 -21.63 -19.88 -11.18
C ALA A 321 -21.48 -21.14 -10.32
N ARG A 322 -20.40 -21.26 -9.54
CA ARG A 322 -20.14 -22.34 -8.58
C ARG A 322 -19.90 -21.76 -7.18
N PRO A 323 -20.94 -21.26 -6.49
CA PRO A 323 -20.81 -20.54 -5.23
C PRO A 323 -20.26 -21.36 -4.07
N SER A 324 -20.33 -22.69 -4.13
CA SER A 324 -19.71 -23.61 -3.16
C SER A 324 -18.31 -24.08 -3.58
N GLY A 325 -17.72 -23.47 -4.60
CA GLY A 325 -16.43 -23.82 -5.17
C GLY A 325 -15.25 -23.19 -4.42
N ARG A 326 -14.14 -23.02 -5.13
CA ARG A 326 -12.95 -22.37 -4.59
C ARG A 326 -13.25 -20.91 -4.25
N GLU A 327 -12.81 -20.47 -3.08
CA GLU A 327 -12.97 -19.09 -2.60
C GLU A 327 -11.67 -18.29 -2.71
N ILE A 328 -11.83 -16.97 -2.78
CA ILE A 328 -10.78 -15.96 -2.66
C ILE A 328 -11.14 -14.95 -1.59
N ARG A 329 -10.11 -14.48 -0.89
CA ARG A 329 -10.24 -13.42 0.10
C ARG A 329 -10.12 -12.05 -0.56
N LEU A 330 -11.09 -11.18 -0.33
CA LEU A 330 -11.04 -9.77 -0.68
C LEU A 330 -10.84 -8.92 0.58
N THR A 331 -10.00 -7.89 0.46
CA THR A 331 -9.82 -6.88 1.52
C THR A 331 -10.81 -5.76 1.28
N VAL A 332 -11.55 -5.39 2.32
CA VAL A 332 -12.52 -4.29 2.29
C VAL A 332 -12.00 -3.19 3.20
N GLY A 333 -11.96 -1.95 2.71
CA GLY A 333 -11.58 -0.76 3.46
C GLY A 333 -12.78 0.14 3.68
N MET A 334 -12.85 0.80 4.83
CA MET A 334 -13.93 1.70 5.21
C MET A 334 -13.41 2.94 5.91
N LEU A 335 -13.76 4.11 5.39
CA LEU A 335 -13.72 5.36 6.14
C LEU A 335 -15.04 5.52 6.89
N PRO A 336 -15.05 5.42 8.23
CA PRO A 336 -16.28 5.45 8.99
C PRO A 336 -16.91 6.85 8.98
N ALA A 337 -18.23 6.87 9.11
CA ALA A 337 -19.01 8.08 9.27
C ALA A 337 -18.67 8.81 10.58
N VAL A 338 -18.61 10.14 10.55
CA VAL A 338 -18.41 10.98 11.73
C VAL A 338 -19.76 11.26 12.41
N GLY A 339 -20.18 10.34 13.29
CA GLY A 339 -21.39 10.48 14.11
C GLY A 339 -22.52 9.53 13.71
N ALA A 340 -22.70 8.45 14.48
CA ALA A 340 -23.64 7.38 14.18
C ALA A 340 -25.11 7.80 14.03
N GLN A 341 -25.54 8.86 14.73
CA GLN A 341 -26.95 9.26 14.82
C GLN A 341 -27.51 9.93 13.54
N ARG A 342 -26.65 10.36 12.60
CA ARG A 342 -27.08 11.06 11.36
C ARG A 342 -26.77 10.27 10.09
N ARG A 343 -26.30 9.03 10.24
CA ARG A 343 -25.91 8.14 9.15
C ARG A 343 -27.11 7.78 8.28
N ILE A 344 -26.94 7.95 6.96
CA ILE A 344 -27.93 7.59 5.93
C ILE A 344 -27.68 6.17 5.42
N GLY A 345 -26.41 5.77 5.26
CA GLY A 345 -26.05 4.46 4.69
C GLY A 345 -24.57 4.40 4.31
N THR A 346 -24.26 3.59 3.29
CA THR A 346 -22.90 3.41 2.77
C THR A 346 -22.76 3.92 1.33
N VAL A 347 -21.63 4.58 1.05
CA VAL A 347 -21.15 4.91 -0.30
C VAL A 347 -20.01 3.97 -0.65
N PHE A 348 -20.20 3.18 -1.70
CA PHE A 348 -19.18 2.30 -2.24
C PHE A 348 -18.39 3.06 -3.32
N ALA A 349 -17.14 3.41 -3.00
CA ALA A 349 -16.21 4.00 -3.94
C ALA A 349 -15.57 2.89 -4.78
N ILE A 350 -15.85 2.88 -6.08
CA ILE A 350 -15.32 1.86 -7.00
C ILE A 350 -14.06 2.43 -7.64
N PRO A 351 -12.88 1.79 -7.45
CA PRO A 351 -11.63 2.29 -7.99
C PRO A 351 -11.61 2.30 -9.52
N GLY A 352 -10.73 3.15 -10.06
CA GLY A 352 -10.34 3.11 -11.46
C GLY A 352 -9.35 1.98 -11.77
N GLY A 353 -8.74 2.06 -12.95
CA GLY A 353 -7.85 1.01 -13.46
C GLY A 353 -8.29 0.54 -14.85
N PRO A 354 -8.40 -0.78 -15.12
CA PRO A 354 -8.50 -1.90 -14.19
C PRO A 354 -7.21 -2.19 -13.44
N GLY A 355 -7.32 -2.91 -12.33
CA GLY A 355 -6.17 -3.33 -11.53
C GLY A 355 -5.77 -2.40 -10.38
N GLY A 356 -6.48 -1.28 -10.20
CA GLY A 356 -6.28 -0.35 -9.10
C GLY A 356 -6.79 -0.87 -7.76
N SER A 357 -6.18 -0.41 -6.67
CA SER A 357 -6.56 -0.72 -5.29
C SER A 357 -7.58 0.30 -4.78
N GLY A 358 -8.80 -0.14 -4.51
CA GLY A 358 -9.84 0.72 -3.93
C GLY A 358 -9.58 1.13 -2.49
N VAL A 359 -8.90 0.27 -1.72
CA VAL A 359 -8.54 0.56 -0.32
C VAL A 359 -7.44 1.62 -0.25
N LYS A 360 -6.43 1.55 -1.13
CA LYS A 360 -5.39 2.57 -1.25
C LYS A 360 -5.94 3.87 -1.81
N ASP A 361 -6.85 3.82 -2.79
CA ASP A 361 -7.52 5.01 -3.32
C ASP A 361 -8.32 5.71 -2.22
N LEU A 362 -9.11 4.99 -1.41
CA LEU A 362 -9.82 5.58 -0.28
C LEU A 362 -8.91 6.32 0.68
N SER A 363 -7.76 5.72 0.99
CA SER A 363 -6.78 6.36 1.86
C SER A 363 -6.16 7.61 1.22
N THR A 364 -5.76 7.50 -0.04
CA THR A 364 -5.11 8.59 -0.80
C THR A 364 -6.02 9.80 -0.93
N TYR A 365 -7.32 9.56 -1.14
CA TYR A 365 -8.32 10.61 -1.37
C TYR A 365 -9.24 10.85 -0.15
N ALA A 366 -8.81 10.45 1.05
CA ALA A 366 -9.62 10.52 2.27
C ALA A 366 -10.18 11.93 2.56
N GLY A 367 -9.42 12.97 2.21
CA GLY A 367 -9.84 14.37 2.36
C GLY A 367 -11.08 14.74 1.54
N SER A 368 -11.20 14.20 0.32
CA SER A 368 -12.35 14.46 -0.56
C SER A 368 -13.66 13.89 -0.01
N PHE A 369 -13.57 12.89 0.86
CA PHE A 369 -14.72 12.25 1.51
C PHE A 369 -15.09 12.88 2.87
N ALA A 370 -14.34 13.87 3.37
CA ALA A 370 -14.49 14.35 4.75
C ALA A 370 -15.92 14.84 5.08
N GLU A 371 -16.51 15.68 4.22
CA GLU A 371 -17.89 16.17 4.37
C GLU A 371 -18.91 15.04 4.16
N LEU A 372 -18.68 14.17 3.17
CA LEU A 372 -19.58 13.04 2.89
C LEU A 372 -19.70 12.10 4.08
N ARG A 373 -18.60 11.92 4.83
CA ARG A 373 -18.53 11.08 6.02
C ARG A 373 -19.40 11.58 7.17
N GLU A 374 -19.92 12.80 7.14
CA GLU A 374 -20.93 13.21 8.13
C GLU A 374 -22.22 12.38 8.03
N ARG A 375 -22.49 11.81 6.86
CA ARG A 375 -23.75 11.12 6.55
C ARG A 375 -23.56 9.69 6.06
N PHE A 376 -22.36 9.28 5.65
CA PHE A 376 -22.12 7.96 5.06
C PHE A 376 -20.84 7.31 5.59
N ASP A 377 -20.86 5.98 5.74
CA ASP A 377 -19.61 5.24 5.66
C ASP A 377 -19.16 5.22 4.19
N VAL A 378 -17.86 5.34 3.95
CA VAL A 378 -17.30 5.19 2.59
C VAL A 378 -16.50 3.91 2.54
N VAL A 379 -16.96 2.95 1.74
CA VAL A 379 -16.39 1.61 1.63
C VAL A 379 -15.79 1.43 0.23
N SER A 380 -14.69 0.68 0.17
CA SER A 380 -14.13 0.18 -1.09
C SER A 380 -13.50 -1.18 -0.85
N VAL A 381 -13.05 -1.81 -1.92
CA VAL A 381 -12.50 -3.16 -1.94
C VAL A 381 -11.20 -3.17 -2.71
N GLU A 382 -10.30 -4.10 -2.38
CA GLU A 382 -9.25 -4.58 -3.28
C GLU A 382 -9.90 -5.55 -4.28
N PRO A 383 -10.29 -5.10 -5.49
CA PRO A 383 -11.08 -5.96 -6.36
C PRO A 383 -10.27 -7.18 -6.77
N ARG A 384 -10.94 -8.28 -7.13
CA ARG A 384 -10.26 -9.48 -7.64
C ARG A 384 -9.35 -9.18 -8.85
N ASN A 385 -9.65 -8.14 -9.62
CA ASN A 385 -8.81 -7.78 -10.76
C ASN A 385 -7.57 -6.93 -10.41
N THR A 386 -7.29 -6.67 -9.13
CA THR A 386 -6.09 -5.93 -8.66
C THR A 386 -4.81 -6.64 -9.09
N ILE A 387 -3.88 -5.91 -9.72
CA ILE A 387 -2.64 -6.50 -10.26
C ILE A 387 -1.63 -6.94 -9.19
N ASP A 388 -1.76 -6.44 -7.96
CA ASP A 388 -0.84 -6.73 -6.84
C ASP A 388 -1.50 -7.60 -5.75
N LYS A 389 -2.53 -8.38 -6.12
CA LYS A 389 -3.25 -9.23 -5.17
C LYS A 389 -2.44 -10.44 -4.67
N GLY A 390 -1.41 -10.83 -5.41
CA GLY A 390 -0.55 -11.98 -5.09
C GLY A 390 -1.15 -13.36 -5.42
N VAL A 391 -2.26 -13.42 -6.17
CA VAL A 391 -2.83 -14.69 -6.66
C VAL A 391 -2.12 -15.16 -7.93
N LEU A 392 -1.85 -14.24 -8.86
CA LEU A 392 -1.05 -14.49 -10.06
C LEU A 392 0.34 -13.84 -9.91
N PRO A 393 1.38 -14.38 -10.58
CA PRO A 393 2.72 -13.78 -10.58
C PRO A 393 2.68 -12.35 -11.13
N TYR A 394 3.22 -11.39 -10.37
CA TYR A 394 3.20 -9.96 -10.72
C TYR A 394 3.89 -9.69 -12.06
N ASP A 395 5.03 -10.34 -12.32
CA ASP A 395 5.82 -10.19 -13.54
C ASP A 395 5.02 -10.54 -14.80
N CYS A 396 4.13 -11.53 -14.71
CA CYS A 396 3.25 -11.90 -15.82
C CYS A 396 2.18 -10.81 -16.08
N LEU A 397 1.67 -10.16 -15.02
CA LEU A 397 0.58 -9.18 -15.10
C LEU A 397 1.05 -7.82 -15.64
N VAL A 398 2.29 -7.44 -15.38
CA VAL A 398 2.85 -6.13 -15.77
C VAL A 398 3.74 -6.17 -17.01
N SER A 399 3.90 -7.35 -17.63
CA SER A 399 4.65 -7.51 -18.87
C SER A 399 3.77 -7.96 -20.03
N GLY A 400 4.19 -7.61 -21.25
CA GLY A 400 3.56 -8.04 -22.49
C GLY A 400 4.26 -7.47 -23.72
N PRO A 401 3.87 -7.91 -24.92
CA PRO A 401 4.47 -7.42 -26.17
C PRO A 401 4.16 -5.94 -26.37
N TRP A 402 5.03 -5.22 -27.07
CA TRP A 402 4.69 -3.87 -27.54
C TRP A 402 3.56 -3.93 -28.57
N ILE A 403 2.60 -3.03 -28.43
CA ILE A 403 1.53 -2.88 -29.42
C ILE A 403 2.09 -2.11 -30.62
N ALA A 404 1.99 -2.74 -31.79
CA ALA A 404 2.17 -2.08 -33.08
C ALA A 404 0.84 -2.21 -33.84
N LEU A 405 0.44 -1.16 -34.58
CA LEU A 405 -0.80 -1.17 -35.35
C LEU A 405 -0.68 -2.13 -36.53
N PRO A 406 -1.49 -3.21 -36.59
CA PRO A 406 -1.49 -4.09 -37.76
C PRO A 406 -1.95 -3.36 -39.02
N GLY A 407 -1.19 -3.49 -40.11
CA GLY A 407 -1.56 -3.03 -41.46
C GLY A 407 -2.21 -4.13 -42.32
N SER A 408 -2.16 -5.38 -41.86
CA SER A 408 -2.67 -6.54 -42.60
C SER A 408 -3.30 -7.59 -41.67
N ARG A 409 -4.09 -8.51 -42.26
CA ARG A 409 -4.64 -9.67 -41.54
C ARG A 409 -3.54 -10.54 -40.92
N ALA A 410 -2.42 -10.70 -41.62
CA ALA A 410 -1.28 -11.48 -41.15
C ALA A 410 -0.64 -10.84 -39.90
N GLU A 411 -0.42 -9.52 -39.92
CA GLU A 411 0.11 -8.79 -38.76
C GLU A 411 -0.86 -8.79 -37.57
N TYR A 412 -2.17 -8.74 -37.81
CA TYR A 412 -3.16 -8.82 -36.74
C TYR A 412 -3.18 -10.21 -36.10
N ALA A 413 -3.10 -11.26 -36.93
CA ALA A 413 -2.94 -12.63 -36.44
C ALA A 413 -1.65 -12.77 -35.63
N GLU A 414 -0.54 -12.17 -36.09
CA GLU A 414 0.75 -12.20 -35.38
C GLU A 414 0.70 -11.51 -34.02
N LEU A 415 0.12 -10.32 -33.96
CA LEU A 415 -0.15 -9.64 -32.69
C LEU A 415 -0.99 -10.54 -31.78
N GLY A 416 -2.02 -11.18 -32.33
CA GLY A 416 -2.87 -12.13 -31.62
C GLY A 416 -2.09 -13.30 -31.02
N ARG A 417 -1.15 -13.90 -31.76
CA ARG A 417 -0.29 -14.98 -31.25
C ARG A 417 0.58 -14.51 -30.08
N ARG A 418 1.20 -13.33 -30.19
CA ARG A 418 2.06 -12.76 -29.13
C ARG A 418 1.27 -12.41 -27.87
N ASN A 419 0.10 -11.78 -28.02
CA ASN A 419 -0.79 -11.50 -26.90
C ASN A 419 -1.27 -12.78 -26.24
N ARG A 420 -1.70 -13.79 -27.02
CA ARG A 420 -2.10 -15.10 -26.51
C ARG A 420 -0.99 -15.77 -25.72
N GLN A 421 0.24 -15.79 -26.24
CA GLN A 421 1.37 -16.37 -25.54
C GLN A 421 1.63 -15.68 -24.20
N ALA A 422 1.48 -14.35 -24.12
CA ALA A 422 1.58 -13.62 -22.85
C ALA A 422 0.45 -13.99 -21.88
N ALA A 423 -0.79 -14.04 -22.37
CA ALA A 423 -1.97 -14.43 -21.61
C ALA A 423 -1.87 -15.86 -21.06
N GLU A 424 -1.45 -16.82 -21.89
CA GLU A 424 -1.34 -18.23 -21.50
C GLU A 424 -0.26 -18.47 -20.44
N ARG A 425 0.82 -17.67 -20.42
CA ARG A 425 1.80 -17.72 -19.31
C ARG A 425 1.17 -17.36 -17.97
N CYS A 426 0.35 -16.31 -17.92
CA CYS A 426 -0.39 -15.95 -16.71
C CYS A 426 -1.47 -17.00 -16.38
N ARG A 427 -2.25 -17.42 -17.37
CA ARG A 427 -3.34 -18.39 -17.20
C ARG A 427 -2.84 -19.73 -16.69
N ALA A 428 -1.63 -20.15 -17.06
CA ALA A 428 -1.03 -21.40 -16.58
C ALA A 428 -0.77 -21.41 -15.07
N ALA A 429 -0.59 -20.24 -14.43
CA ALA A 429 -0.43 -20.17 -12.98
C ALA A 429 -1.74 -20.47 -12.23
N ASP A 430 -2.86 -19.97 -12.75
CA ASP A 430 -4.18 -20.23 -12.19
C ASP A 430 -5.30 -19.99 -13.24
N PRO A 431 -5.72 -21.03 -13.98
CA PRO A 431 -6.70 -20.87 -15.07
C PRO A 431 -8.07 -20.42 -14.57
N GLU A 432 -8.50 -20.95 -13.42
CA GLU A 432 -9.82 -20.64 -12.86
C GLU A 432 -9.87 -19.19 -12.40
N TYR A 433 -8.84 -18.68 -11.73
CA TYR A 433 -8.80 -17.28 -11.32
C TYR A 433 -8.72 -16.34 -12.53
N PHE A 434 -7.86 -16.69 -13.49
CA PHE A 434 -7.62 -15.90 -14.68
C PHE A 434 -8.89 -15.64 -15.49
N ASP A 435 -9.76 -16.64 -15.61
CA ASP A 435 -10.99 -16.57 -16.39
C ASP A 435 -12.15 -15.81 -15.68
N HIS A 436 -11.97 -15.40 -14.41
CA HIS A 436 -13.02 -14.78 -13.58
C HIS A 436 -12.62 -13.41 -12.99
N MET A 437 -11.72 -12.69 -13.66
CA MET A 437 -11.31 -11.31 -13.30
C MET A 437 -12.13 -10.23 -14.02
N ASP A 438 -13.33 -10.57 -14.51
CA ASP A 438 -14.25 -9.69 -15.22
C ASP A 438 -15.07 -8.77 -14.29
N SER A 439 -15.67 -7.72 -14.84
CA SER A 439 -16.46 -6.75 -14.07
C SER A 439 -17.81 -7.28 -13.57
N ALA A 440 -18.40 -8.31 -14.19
CA ALA A 440 -19.62 -8.92 -13.66
C ALA A 440 -19.31 -9.75 -12.42
N SER A 441 -18.13 -10.37 -12.34
CA SER A 441 -17.62 -11.00 -11.12
C SER A 441 -17.30 -9.96 -10.03
N VAL A 442 -16.65 -8.84 -10.37
CA VAL A 442 -16.45 -7.71 -9.42
C VAL A 442 -17.79 -7.15 -8.92
N ALA A 443 -18.79 -7.00 -9.78
CA ALA A 443 -20.12 -6.55 -9.37
C ALA A 443 -20.80 -7.51 -8.37
N ARG A 444 -20.61 -8.83 -8.52
CA ARG A 444 -21.11 -9.81 -7.55
C ARG A 444 -20.33 -9.77 -6.24
N ASP A 445 -19.03 -9.49 -6.26
CA ASP A 445 -18.25 -9.23 -5.05
C ASP A 445 -18.79 -8.01 -4.28
N MET A 446 -19.11 -6.93 -5.00
CA MET A 446 -19.73 -5.74 -4.41
C MET A 446 -21.09 -6.06 -3.79
N GLU A 447 -21.88 -6.95 -4.39
CA GLU A 447 -23.16 -7.40 -3.82
C GLU A 447 -22.96 -8.25 -2.56
N ALA A 448 -21.96 -9.13 -2.54
CA ALA A 448 -21.60 -9.88 -1.34
C ALA A 448 -21.20 -8.94 -0.19
N ILE A 449 -20.44 -7.89 -0.51
CA ILE A 449 -20.07 -6.85 0.47
C ILE A 449 -21.30 -6.07 0.94
N ARG A 450 -22.25 -5.69 0.05
CA ARG A 450 -23.52 -5.07 0.46
C ARG A 450 -24.24 -5.93 1.51
N VAL A 451 -24.37 -7.22 1.23
CA VAL A 451 -25.04 -8.17 2.15
C VAL A 451 -24.30 -8.24 3.48
N ALA A 452 -22.96 -8.35 3.45
CA ALA A 452 -22.14 -8.44 4.65
C ALA A 452 -22.11 -7.13 5.48
N LEU A 453 -22.36 -5.98 4.84
CA LEU A 453 -22.56 -4.67 5.49
C LEU A 453 -23.96 -4.53 6.12
N GLY A 454 -24.92 -5.39 5.75
CA GLY A 454 -26.32 -5.26 6.17
C GLY A 454 -27.08 -4.10 5.51
N GLU A 455 -26.57 -3.57 4.40
CA GLU A 455 -27.19 -2.42 3.70
C GLU A 455 -28.29 -2.89 2.76
N GLU A 456 -29.50 -2.31 2.79
CA GLU A 456 -30.56 -2.69 1.83
C GLU A 456 -30.19 -2.29 0.39
N ARG A 457 -29.57 -1.12 0.24
CA ARG A 457 -29.12 -0.52 -1.03
C ARG A 457 -27.82 0.26 -0.81
N LEU A 458 -26.96 0.27 -1.82
CA LEU A 458 -25.70 1.05 -1.80
C LEU A 458 -25.80 2.31 -2.64
N SER A 459 -25.09 3.36 -2.22
CA SER A 459 -24.76 4.49 -3.08
C SER A 459 -23.38 4.25 -3.70
N PHE A 460 -23.10 4.73 -4.91
CA PHE A 460 -21.85 4.46 -5.61
C PHE A 460 -21.18 5.74 -6.10
N ILE A 461 -19.85 5.77 -6.00
CA ILE A 461 -18.99 6.70 -6.75
C ILE A 461 -18.06 5.84 -7.59
N ALA A 462 -18.28 5.83 -8.91
CA ALA A 462 -17.53 5.03 -9.85
C ALA A 462 -16.58 5.93 -10.64
N SER A 463 -15.27 5.76 -10.45
CA SER A 463 -14.26 6.58 -11.12
C SER A 463 -13.66 5.83 -12.29
N SER A 464 -13.49 6.50 -13.44
CA SER A 464 -12.73 5.95 -14.56
C SER A 464 -13.27 4.59 -15.05
N TYR A 465 -12.41 3.60 -15.25
CA TYR A 465 -12.79 2.23 -15.52
C TYR A 465 -13.76 1.62 -14.50
N GLY A 466 -13.80 2.10 -13.24
CA GLY A 466 -14.78 1.68 -12.23
C GLY A 466 -16.23 1.86 -12.66
N GLY A 467 -16.50 2.65 -13.70
CA GLY A 467 -17.79 2.71 -14.39
C GLY A 467 -18.25 1.38 -14.99
N VAL A 468 -17.34 0.52 -15.46
CA VAL A 468 -17.68 -0.78 -16.07
C VAL A 468 -18.28 -1.76 -15.04
N PRO A 469 -17.66 -2.03 -13.88
CA PRO A 469 -18.31 -2.81 -12.82
C PRO A 469 -19.52 -2.10 -12.20
N ALA A 470 -19.58 -0.76 -12.19
CA ALA A 470 -20.79 -0.04 -11.76
C ALA A 470 -21.99 -0.30 -12.69
N ILE A 471 -21.77 -0.26 -14.00
CA ILE A 471 -22.77 -0.62 -15.02
C ILE A 471 -23.20 -2.08 -14.88
N ALA A 472 -22.24 -2.99 -14.67
CA ALA A 472 -22.54 -4.41 -14.43
C ALA A 472 -23.39 -4.58 -13.16
N TYR A 473 -23.07 -3.88 -12.07
CA TYR A 473 -23.85 -3.89 -10.83
C TYR A 473 -25.28 -3.37 -11.05
N ALA A 474 -25.44 -2.24 -11.75
CA ALA A 474 -26.75 -1.68 -12.07
C ALA A 474 -27.61 -2.62 -12.93
N ARG A 475 -26.99 -3.41 -13.83
CA ARG A 475 -27.68 -4.42 -14.63
C ARG A 475 -28.10 -5.64 -13.83
N LEU A 476 -27.19 -6.17 -13.00
CA LEU A 476 -27.42 -7.39 -12.22
C LEU A 476 -28.34 -7.17 -11.02
N PHE A 477 -28.25 -5.99 -10.39
CA PHE A 477 -28.90 -5.67 -9.12
C PHE A 477 -29.59 -4.29 -9.13
N PRO A 478 -30.47 -3.97 -10.10
CA PRO A 478 -31.03 -2.63 -10.26
C PRO A 478 -31.76 -2.13 -8.99
N GLY A 479 -32.51 -3.00 -8.31
CA GLY A 479 -33.21 -2.69 -7.07
C GLY A 479 -32.33 -2.51 -5.83
N ARG A 480 -31.01 -2.70 -5.96
CA ARG A 480 -30.01 -2.54 -4.88
C ARG A 480 -29.20 -1.24 -5.01
N VAL A 481 -29.48 -0.42 -6.02
CA VAL A 481 -28.83 0.89 -6.22
C VAL A 481 -29.68 1.98 -5.55
N ARG A 482 -29.09 2.71 -4.59
CA ARG A 482 -29.69 3.90 -3.98
C ARG A 482 -29.38 5.16 -4.77
N ALA A 483 -28.10 5.33 -5.14
CA ALA A 483 -27.59 6.45 -5.94
C ALA A 483 -26.33 5.99 -6.68
N MET A 484 -26.06 6.56 -7.85
CA MET A 484 -24.85 6.24 -8.61
C MET A 484 -24.26 7.52 -9.23
N VAL A 485 -22.96 7.71 -9.01
CA VAL A 485 -22.14 8.77 -9.59
C VAL A 485 -21.14 8.14 -10.56
N MET A 486 -21.09 8.66 -11.78
CA MET A 486 -20.15 8.27 -12.83
C MET A 486 -19.14 9.40 -13.03
N ASP A 487 -17.94 9.30 -12.44
CA ASP A 487 -16.91 10.34 -12.44
C ASP A 487 -15.78 10.00 -13.41
N GLY A 488 -15.76 10.70 -14.55
CA GLY A 488 -14.89 10.38 -15.69
C GLY A 488 -15.02 8.93 -16.15
N ALA A 489 -16.20 8.34 -16.04
CA ALA A 489 -16.41 6.90 -16.16
C ALA A 489 -16.29 6.43 -17.62
N ALA A 490 -15.66 5.27 -17.83
CA ALA A 490 -15.57 4.67 -19.15
C ALA A 490 -16.95 4.21 -19.65
N SER A 491 -17.40 4.74 -20.80
CA SER A 491 -18.64 4.28 -21.44
C SER A 491 -18.36 3.11 -22.39
N PRO A 492 -19.01 1.95 -22.20
CA PRO A 492 -18.96 0.86 -23.18
C PRO A 492 -19.95 1.06 -24.34
N TYR A 493 -20.74 2.13 -24.32
CA TYR A 493 -21.81 2.39 -25.29
C TYR A 493 -21.44 3.38 -26.39
N LEU A 494 -20.44 4.21 -26.13
CA LEU A 494 -19.97 5.20 -27.08
C LEU A 494 -18.89 4.58 -27.98
N ASP A 495 -18.99 4.84 -29.29
CA ASP A 495 -17.89 4.52 -30.21
C ASP A 495 -16.57 5.11 -29.69
N ARG A 496 -15.48 4.31 -29.75
CA ARG A 496 -14.22 4.68 -29.11
C ARG A 496 -13.57 5.89 -29.78
N ALA A 497 -13.63 6.00 -31.10
CA ALA A 497 -13.11 7.17 -31.81
C ALA A 497 -13.93 8.43 -31.46
N GLN A 498 -15.26 8.30 -31.38
CA GLN A 498 -16.13 9.38 -30.91
C GLN A 498 -15.78 9.81 -29.46
N GLY A 499 -15.52 8.85 -28.58
CA GLY A 499 -15.10 9.09 -27.19
C GLY A 499 -13.79 9.84 -27.06
N MET A 500 -12.86 9.66 -28.02
CA MET A 500 -11.55 10.32 -28.02
C MET A 500 -11.55 11.73 -28.65
N ARG A 501 -12.67 12.22 -29.18
CA ARG A 501 -12.75 13.61 -29.71
C ARG A 501 -12.46 14.67 -28.65
N SER A 502 -12.70 14.37 -27.38
CA SER A 502 -12.35 15.24 -26.26
C SER A 502 -10.83 15.37 -26.07
N HIS A 503 -10.09 14.29 -26.30
CA HIS A 503 -8.62 14.24 -26.27
C HIS A 503 -8.03 14.99 -27.46
N GLU A 504 -8.64 14.83 -28.64
CA GLU A 504 -8.28 15.62 -29.83
C GLU A 504 -8.46 17.13 -29.58
N ARG A 505 -9.56 17.54 -28.92
CA ARG A 505 -9.74 18.94 -28.49
C ARG A 505 -8.70 19.38 -27.46
N ALA A 506 -8.26 18.47 -26.57
CA ALA A 506 -7.18 18.76 -25.63
C ALA A 506 -5.83 19.00 -26.33
N PHE A 507 -5.54 18.25 -27.39
CA PHE A 507 -4.38 18.54 -28.25
C PHE A 507 -4.49 19.93 -28.89
N GLY A 508 -5.68 20.31 -29.36
CA GLY A 508 -5.94 21.66 -29.85
C GLY A 508 -5.66 22.75 -28.80
N ARG A 509 -6.02 22.51 -27.53
CA ARG A 509 -5.71 23.43 -26.42
C ARG A 509 -4.21 23.51 -26.14
N PHE A 510 -3.49 22.38 -26.18
CA PHE A 510 -2.03 22.37 -26.08
C PHE A 510 -1.37 23.20 -27.19
N ALA A 511 -1.80 23.01 -28.44
CA ALA A 511 -1.28 23.77 -29.57
C ALA A 511 -1.57 25.26 -29.44
N ALA A 512 -2.77 25.63 -28.99
CA ALA A 512 -3.15 27.02 -28.74
C ALA A 512 -2.33 27.66 -27.60
N TRP A 513 -2.13 26.94 -26.49
CA TRP A 513 -1.27 27.39 -25.40
C TRP A 513 0.16 27.62 -25.89
N CYS A 514 0.72 26.67 -26.63
CA CYS A 514 2.09 26.78 -27.13
C CYS A 514 2.28 27.96 -28.09
N ALA A 515 1.26 28.27 -28.89
CA ALA A 515 1.28 29.45 -29.76
C ALA A 515 1.27 30.77 -28.97
N ALA A 516 0.63 30.80 -27.79
CA ALA A 516 0.50 32.00 -26.97
C ALA A 516 1.67 32.18 -25.98
N ASP A 517 2.26 31.09 -25.48
CA ASP A 517 3.21 31.12 -24.37
C ASP A 517 4.66 30.95 -24.83
N THR A 518 5.52 31.91 -24.50
CA THR A 518 6.95 31.90 -24.84
C THR A 518 7.74 30.82 -24.11
N ALA A 519 7.19 30.23 -23.03
CA ALA A 519 7.80 29.08 -22.36
C ALA A 519 7.73 27.81 -23.22
N CYS A 520 6.88 27.76 -24.25
CA CYS A 520 6.81 26.63 -25.15
C CYS A 520 8.02 26.56 -26.09
N ALA A 521 8.72 25.42 -26.12
CA ALA A 521 9.87 25.20 -27.01
C ALA A 521 9.52 25.22 -28.52
N LEU A 522 8.22 25.22 -28.86
CA LEU A 522 7.70 25.29 -30.23
C LEU A 522 6.96 26.61 -30.50
N HIS A 523 7.10 27.60 -29.62
CA HIS A 523 6.48 28.92 -29.78
C HIS A 523 6.82 29.52 -31.15
N GLY A 524 5.83 30.13 -31.80
CA GLY A 524 5.94 30.69 -33.16
C GLY A 524 5.88 29.67 -34.30
N GLN A 525 5.66 28.37 -34.03
CA GLN A 525 5.46 27.33 -35.05
C GLN A 525 4.02 26.84 -35.11
N ASP A 526 3.60 26.30 -36.25
CA ASP A 526 2.36 25.51 -36.33
C ASP A 526 2.60 24.12 -35.72
N VAL A 527 2.34 24.00 -34.42
CA VAL A 527 2.51 22.77 -33.64
C VAL A 527 1.71 21.61 -34.24
N GLY A 528 0.51 21.88 -34.77
CA GLY A 528 -0.34 20.84 -35.37
C GLY A 528 0.26 20.30 -36.66
N ALA A 529 0.71 21.18 -37.56
CA ALA A 529 1.38 20.76 -38.80
C ALA A 529 2.70 20.04 -38.53
N LEU A 530 3.52 20.57 -37.60
CA LEU A 530 4.77 19.95 -37.16
C LEU A 530 4.51 18.54 -36.61
N TRP A 531 3.53 18.40 -35.72
CA TRP A 531 3.16 17.12 -35.12
C TRP A 531 2.71 16.10 -36.16
N ARG A 532 1.79 16.46 -37.06
CA ARG A 532 1.30 15.56 -38.11
C ARG A 532 2.43 15.15 -39.07
N ALA A 533 3.33 16.06 -39.42
CA ALA A 533 4.50 15.75 -40.24
C ALA A 533 5.49 14.81 -39.53
N LEU A 534 5.73 15.03 -38.24
CA LEU A 534 6.54 14.15 -37.39
C LEU A 534 5.94 12.74 -37.32
N VAL A 535 4.65 12.62 -36.99
CA VAL A 535 3.94 11.34 -36.88
C VAL A 535 3.96 10.59 -38.21
N ALA A 536 3.62 11.26 -39.33
CA ALA A 536 3.62 10.63 -40.66
C ALA A 536 5.02 10.17 -41.11
N ARG A 537 6.07 10.92 -40.75
CA ARG A 537 7.45 10.50 -40.98
C ARG A 537 7.82 9.30 -40.11
N ALA A 538 7.46 9.34 -38.82
CA ALA A 538 7.76 8.28 -37.85
C ALA A 538 7.06 6.96 -38.20
N ASP A 539 5.87 6.99 -38.81
CA ASP A 539 5.19 5.79 -39.32
C ASP A 539 5.94 5.11 -40.49
N ARG A 540 6.75 5.86 -41.25
CA ARG A 540 7.60 5.31 -42.34
C ARG A 540 9.00 4.95 -41.85
N VAL A 541 9.58 5.81 -41.03
CA VAL A 541 10.93 5.69 -40.48
C VAL A 541 10.86 5.99 -38.98
N PRO A 542 10.73 4.95 -38.12
CA PRO A 542 10.63 5.12 -36.69
C PRO A 542 11.79 5.96 -36.12
N VAL A 543 11.46 6.88 -35.21
CA VAL A 543 12.42 7.81 -34.60
C VAL A 543 13.23 7.08 -33.52
N PRO A 544 14.56 7.00 -33.59
CA PRO A 544 15.37 6.34 -32.58
C PRO A 544 15.19 6.95 -31.18
N VAL A 545 15.28 6.11 -30.15
CA VAL A 545 15.31 6.53 -28.75
C VAL A 545 16.76 6.51 -28.27
N ARG A 546 17.41 7.67 -28.15
CA ARG A 546 18.80 7.71 -27.68
C ARG A 546 18.90 7.28 -26.21
N GLY A 547 19.95 6.55 -25.87
CA GLY A 547 20.18 6.01 -24.53
C GLY A 547 19.50 4.67 -24.24
N GLU A 548 18.75 4.12 -25.19
CA GLU A 548 18.16 2.78 -25.12
C GLU A 548 18.96 1.75 -25.94
N PRO A 549 18.78 0.44 -25.68
CA PRO A 549 19.36 -0.62 -26.50
C PRO A 549 19.09 -0.41 -27.99
N SER A 550 20.07 -0.77 -28.82
CA SER A 550 20.00 -0.65 -30.28
C SER A 550 18.72 -1.31 -30.80
N GLY A 551 17.90 -0.54 -31.53
CA GLY A 551 16.62 -0.99 -32.09
C GLY A 551 15.36 -0.41 -31.42
N THR A 552 15.47 0.29 -30.29
CA THR A 552 14.33 0.99 -29.71
C THR A 552 14.02 2.26 -30.50
N ALA A 553 12.90 2.27 -31.22
CA ALA A 553 12.45 3.41 -32.01
C ALA A 553 10.93 3.58 -31.93
N TYR A 554 10.46 4.82 -32.09
CA TYR A 554 9.07 5.23 -31.97
C TYR A 554 8.45 5.46 -33.36
N SER A 555 7.40 4.72 -33.67
CA SER A 555 6.49 5.00 -34.78
C SER A 555 5.60 6.22 -34.47
N GLY A 556 4.83 6.67 -35.45
CA GLY A 556 3.83 7.71 -35.22
C GLY A 556 2.76 7.28 -34.20
N PHE A 557 2.39 6.00 -34.20
CA PHE A 557 1.53 5.43 -33.14
C PHE A 557 2.16 5.54 -31.75
N ASP A 558 3.44 5.18 -31.61
CA ASP A 558 4.13 5.25 -30.30
C ASP A 558 4.21 6.69 -29.78
N LEU A 559 4.50 7.65 -30.66
CA LEU A 559 4.52 9.08 -30.31
C LEU A 559 3.14 9.54 -29.82
N LYS A 560 2.06 9.19 -30.54
CA LYS A 560 0.68 9.53 -30.14
C LYS A 560 0.31 8.94 -28.78
N GLN A 561 0.65 7.68 -28.53
CA GLN A 561 0.38 7.04 -27.24
C GLN A 561 1.19 7.67 -26.10
N ALA A 562 2.47 7.99 -26.34
CA ALA A 562 3.31 8.62 -25.35
C ALA A 562 2.89 10.07 -25.04
N ALA A 563 2.34 10.79 -26.02
CA ALA A 563 1.88 12.17 -25.86
C ALA A 563 0.60 12.29 -25.03
N VAL A 564 -0.30 11.30 -25.10
CA VAL A 564 -1.70 11.45 -24.65
C VAL A 564 -1.81 11.86 -23.18
N ALA A 565 -0.99 11.30 -22.29
CA ALA A 565 -1.03 11.59 -20.86
C ALA A 565 -0.70 13.06 -20.54
N SER A 566 0.27 13.65 -21.27
CA SER A 566 0.63 15.06 -21.12
C SER A 566 -0.37 16.00 -21.80
N VAL A 567 -1.02 15.53 -22.88
CA VAL A 567 -2.09 16.27 -23.55
C VAL A 567 -3.32 16.43 -22.65
N VAL A 568 -3.72 15.36 -21.95
CA VAL A 568 -4.95 15.35 -21.13
C VAL A 568 -4.78 15.90 -19.72
N SER A 569 -3.57 15.81 -19.17
CA SER A 569 -3.25 16.22 -17.81
C SER A 569 -2.00 17.10 -17.81
N PRO A 570 -2.12 18.39 -18.16
CA PRO A 570 -0.98 19.29 -18.38
C PRO A 570 -0.25 19.75 -17.11
N GLY A 571 -0.83 19.47 -15.94
CA GLY A 571 -0.38 20.03 -14.66
C GLY A 571 -1.01 21.40 -14.39
N PRO A 572 -0.70 22.01 -13.23
CA PRO A 572 -1.35 23.24 -12.79
C PRO A 572 -0.95 24.45 -13.66
N ALA A 573 -1.92 25.34 -13.87
CA ALA A 573 -1.69 26.68 -14.41
C ALA A 573 -0.88 27.55 -13.42
N PRO A 574 -0.23 28.63 -13.89
CA PRO A 574 -0.09 29.04 -15.28
C PRO A 574 1.01 28.26 -16.05
N GLY A 575 1.84 27.48 -15.35
CA GLY A 575 3.07 26.94 -15.92
C GLY A 575 2.95 25.68 -16.78
N TYR A 576 1.83 24.94 -16.69
CA TYR A 576 1.54 23.72 -17.47
C TYR A 576 2.79 22.85 -17.75
N PRO A 577 3.48 22.37 -16.70
CA PRO A 577 4.81 21.78 -16.82
C PRO A 577 4.88 20.58 -17.77
N ARG A 578 3.79 19.81 -17.89
CA ARG A 578 3.73 18.68 -18.82
C ARG A 578 3.56 19.09 -20.27
N TRP A 579 2.94 20.24 -20.55
CA TRP A 579 2.90 20.79 -21.90
C TRP A 579 4.27 21.34 -22.32
N THR A 580 4.99 22.02 -21.43
CA THR A 580 6.38 22.44 -21.69
C THR A 580 7.28 21.25 -22.02
N GLN A 581 7.17 20.20 -21.22
CA GLN A 581 7.83 18.90 -21.42
C GLN A 581 7.45 18.24 -22.76
N LEU A 582 6.16 18.20 -23.09
CA LEU A 582 5.66 17.66 -24.35
C LEU A 582 6.20 18.44 -25.56
N ALA A 583 6.20 19.77 -25.52
CA ALA A 583 6.72 20.60 -26.59
C ALA A 583 8.21 20.33 -26.85
N GLU A 584 9.01 20.20 -25.78
CA GLU A 584 10.42 19.84 -25.88
C GLU A 584 10.62 18.42 -26.44
N ALA A 585 9.80 17.46 -26.02
CA ALA A 585 9.84 16.10 -26.57
C ALA A 585 9.50 16.06 -28.07
N ILE A 586 8.48 16.82 -28.51
CA ILE A 586 8.14 16.97 -29.93
C ILE A 586 9.31 17.60 -30.70
N ARG A 587 9.93 18.66 -30.18
CA ARG A 587 11.07 19.34 -30.81
C ARG A 587 12.26 18.39 -30.99
N ARG A 588 12.59 17.59 -29.96
CA ARG A 588 13.67 16.59 -30.04
C ARG A 588 13.36 15.47 -31.04
N ALA A 589 12.13 14.95 -31.02
CA ALA A 589 11.71 13.90 -31.95
C ALA A 589 11.69 14.41 -33.40
N ALA A 590 11.34 15.69 -33.61
CA ALA A 590 11.48 16.34 -34.90
C ALA A 590 12.94 16.37 -35.39
N GLY A 591 13.90 16.53 -34.48
CA GLY A 591 15.34 16.43 -34.73
C GLY A 591 15.92 15.01 -34.74
N GLY A 592 15.09 13.97 -34.66
CA GLY A 592 15.52 12.57 -34.78
C GLY A 592 15.81 11.85 -33.45
N ASP A 593 15.35 12.37 -32.31
CA ASP A 593 15.49 11.69 -31.01
C ASP A 593 14.19 11.66 -30.20
N ALA A 594 13.63 10.46 -30.00
CA ALA A 594 12.39 10.23 -29.25
C ALA A 594 12.63 9.99 -27.74
N SER A 595 13.85 10.18 -27.22
CA SER A 595 14.18 10.01 -25.80
C SER A 595 13.27 10.77 -24.83
N GLY A 596 12.80 11.96 -25.23
CA GLY A 596 11.85 12.76 -24.46
C GLY A 596 10.53 12.03 -24.17
N PHE A 597 10.00 11.30 -25.16
CA PHE A 597 8.77 10.51 -24.98
C PHE A 597 9.01 9.23 -24.16
N ALA A 598 10.13 8.55 -24.40
CA ALA A 598 10.47 7.31 -23.71
C ALA A 598 10.67 7.49 -22.20
N GLY A 599 11.11 8.67 -21.76
CA GLY A 599 11.18 9.02 -20.34
C GLY A 599 9.82 8.89 -19.64
N TYR A 600 8.77 9.50 -20.20
CA TYR A 600 7.41 9.44 -19.64
C TYR A 600 6.85 8.03 -19.63
N VAL A 601 7.02 7.32 -20.76
CA VAL A 601 6.51 5.96 -20.90
C VAL A 601 7.20 5.02 -19.91
N ARG A 602 8.51 5.16 -19.71
CA ARG A 602 9.24 4.34 -18.72
C ARG A 602 8.83 4.66 -17.29
N GLN A 603 8.65 5.93 -16.97
CA GLN A 603 8.17 6.33 -15.65
C GLN A 603 6.79 5.71 -15.35
N ALA A 604 5.91 5.64 -16.34
CA ALA A 604 4.56 5.12 -16.18
C ALA A 604 4.47 3.58 -16.25
N THR A 605 5.32 2.93 -17.04
CA THR A 605 5.16 1.52 -17.44
C THR A 605 6.34 0.61 -17.10
N GLY A 606 7.49 1.18 -16.73
CA GLY A 606 8.77 0.46 -16.62
C GLY A 606 9.36 0.01 -17.96
N SER A 607 8.71 0.31 -19.09
CA SER A 607 9.11 -0.10 -20.44
C SER A 607 9.46 1.13 -21.29
N PRO A 608 10.40 1.02 -22.26
CA PRO A 608 10.72 2.14 -23.13
C PRO A 608 9.64 2.41 -24.18
N LYS A 609 8.66 1.51 -24.38
CA LYS A 609 7.48 1.71 -25.24
C LYS A 609 6.25 1.20 -24.51
N VAL A 610 5.06 1.68 -24.87
CA VAL A 610 3.81 1.25 -24.22
C VAL A 610 3.56 -0.24 -24.51
N PRO A 611 3.62 -1.13 -23.51
CA PRO A 611 3.37 -2.56 -23.71
C PRO A 611 1.86 -2.86 -23.68
N SER A 612 1.46 -4.04 -24.15
CA SER A 612 0.25 -4.69 -23.64
C SER A 612 0.47 -5.05 -22.18
N PHE A 613 -0.47 -4.72 -21.30
CA PHE A 613 -0.43 -5.15 -19.90
C PHE A 613 -1.34 -6.34 -19.72
N THR A 614 -0.78 -7.55 -19.56
CA THR A 614 -1.59 -8.78 -19.45
C THR A 614 -2.66 -8.66 -18.35
N GLY A 615 -2.34 -8.07 -17.20
CA GLY A 615 -3.32 -7.84 -16.13
C GLY A 615 -4.48 -6.92 -16.52
N MET A 616 -4.20 -5.84 -17.26
CA MET A 616 -5.25 -4.95 -17.79
C MET A 616 -6.09 -5.67 -18.86
N ASN A 617 -5.44 -6.47 -19.70
CA ASN A 617 -6.10 -7.25 -20.73
C ASN A 617 -7.04 -8.30 -20.13
N MET A 618 -6.68 -8.96 -19.03
CA MET A 618 -7.57 -9.92 -18.38
C MET A 618 -8.93 -9.33 -18.11
N THR A 619 -8.99 -8.12 -17.57
CA THR A 619 -10.27 -7.50 -17.29
C THR A 619 -10.95 -6.98 -18.57
N HIS A 620 -10.24 -6.20 -19.39
CA HIS A 620 -10.81 -5.62 -20.61
C HIS A 620 -11.33 -6.67 -21.60
N CYS A 621 -10.58 -7.75 -21.80
CA CYS A 621 -10.95 -8.79 -22.77
C CYS A 621 -12.14 -9.61 -22.28
N LEU A 622 -12.23 -9.90 -20.97
CA LEU A 622 -13.39 -10.58 -20.39
C LEU A 622 -14.64 -9.67 -20.35
N ASP A 623 -14.45 -8.35 -20.26
CA ASP A 623 -15.51 -7.33 -20.38
C ASP A 623 -15.90 -7.00 -21.83
N GLY A 624 -15.33 -7.68 -22.81
CA GLY A 624 -15.67 -7.47 -24.22
C GLY A 624 -15.10 -6.18 -24.83
N ILE A 625 -14.14 -5.52 -24.19
CA ILE A 625 -13.38 -4.39 -24.76
C ILE A 625 -12.31 -4.95 -25.71
N ARG A 626 -12.76 -5.51 -26.82
CA ARG A 626 -11.94 -6.20 -27.83
C ARG A 626 -12.59 -6.13 -29.20
N TYR A 627 -11.79 -6.31 -30.25
CA TYR A 627 -12.32 -6.53 -31.59
C TYR A 627 -12.68 -8.01 -31.80
N GLY A 628 -13.77 -8.27 -32.51
CA GLY A 628 -14.16 -9.60 -32.98
C GLY A 628 -13.24 -10.14 -34.07
N GLY A 629 -12.53 -9.26 -34.80
CA GLY A 629 -11.55 -9.65 -35.81
C GLY A 629 -10.91 -8.45 -36.52
N TYR A 630 -10.09 -8.75 -37.53
CA TYR A 630 -9.34 -7.73 -38.27
C TYR A 630 -10.24 -6.68 -38.96
N GLU A 631 -11.38 -7.09 -39.51
CA GLU A 631 -12.26 -6.15 -40.22
C GLU A 631 -12.86 -5.11 -39.27
N GLU A 632 -13.31 -5.52 -38.08
CA GLU A 632 -13.81 -4.58 -37.07
C GLU A 632 -12.70 -3.63 -36.58
N TYR A 633 -11.48 -4.15 -36.37
CA TYR A 633 -10.30 -3.32 -36.09
C TYR A 633 -10.04 -2.31 -37.22
N ARG A 634 -10.13 -2.73 -38.48
CA ARG A 634 -9.89 -1.87 -39.64
C ARG A 634 -10.92 -0.75 -39.71
N GLU A 635 -12.20 -1.06 -39.51
CA GLU A 635 -13.25 -0.03 -39.49
C GLU A 635 -13.06 0.95 -38.32
N ALA A 636 -12.69 0.47 -37.13
CA ALA A 636 -12.37 1.32 -35.99
C ALA A 636 -11.16 2.25 -36.28
N ARG A 637 -10.12 1.73 -36.94
CA ARG A 637 -8.96 2.51 -37.37
C ARG A 637 -9.35 3.62 -38.35
N LEU A 638 -10.15 3.31 -39.37
CA LEU A 638 -10.63 4.30 -40.35
C LEU A 638 -11.50 5.38 -39.68
N ALA A 639 -12.32 5.00 -38.71
CA ALA A 639 -13.11 5.94 -37.93
C ALA A 639 -12.22 6.90 -37.12
N GLY A 640 -11.17 6.39 -36.48
CA GLY A 640 -10.15 7.18 -35.78
C GLY A 640 -9.45 8.17 -36.71
N GLU A 641 -8.96 7.71 -37.86
CA GLU A 641 -8.29 8.54 -38.87
C GLU A 641 -9.18 9.69 -39.37
N ARG A 642 -10.50 9.48 -39.46
CA ARG A 642 -11.47 10.51 -39.82
C ARG A 642 -11.77 11.50 -38.70
N LEU A 643 -11.81 11.05 -37.45
CA LEU A 643 -12.32 11.85 -36.32
C LEU A 643 -11.22 12.53 -35.49
N LEU A 644 -9.98 12.04 -35.55
CA LEU A 644 -8.87 12.40 -34.66
C LEU A 644 -7.62 12.80 -35.47
N PRO A 645 -7.60 13.99 -36.11
CA PRO A 645 -6.53 14.37 -37.03
C PRO A 645 -5.12 14.42 -36.42
N ASN A 646 -5.00 14.60 -35.11
CA ASN A 646 -3.69 14.59 -34.42
C ASN A 646 -3.45 13.31 -33.62
N LEU A 647 -4.50 12.64 -33.13
CA LEU A 647 -4.38 11.52 -32.18
C LEU A 647 -4.93 10.18 -32.67
N ALA A 648 -5.33 10.01 -33.93
CA ALA A 648 -5.85 8.74 -34.44
C ALA A 648 -5.00 7.52 -34.06
N GLY A 649 -5.65 6.46 -33.59
CA GLY A 649 -5.00 5.24 -33.12
C GLY A 649 -4.94 5.10 -31.60
N ILE A 650 -5.01 6.20 -30.82
CA ILE A 650 -4.98 6.11 -29.34
C ILE A 650 -6.13 5.23 -28.80
N GLU A 651 -7.28 5.30 -29.46
CA GLU A 651 -8.48 4.54 -29.18
C GLU A 651 -8.31 3.03 -29.39
N LEU A 652 -7.35 2.60 -30.22
CA LEU A 652 -7.19 1.21 -30.65
C LEU A 652 -6.38 0.36 -29.68
N TRP A 653 -5.56 0.97 -28.81
CA TRP A 653 -4.58 0.23 -27.99
C TRP A 653 -5.21 -0.80 -27.06
N HIS A 654 -6.22 -0.41 -26.27
CA HIS A 654 -6.84 -1.33 -25.31
C HIS A 654 -7.46 -2.56 -26.00
N PRO A 655 -8.32 -2.43 -27.04
CA PRO A 655 -8.87 -3.60 -27.73
C PRO A 655 -7.82 -4.42 -28.50
N LEU A 656 -6.76 -3.79 -29.03
CA LEU A 656 -5.68 -4.50 -29.71
C LEU A 656 -4.89 -5.42 -28.77
N GLY A 657 -4.73 -5.06 -27.50
CA GLY A 657 -4.15 -5.95 -26.50
C GLY A 657 -4.97 -7.23 -26.27
N CYS A 658 -6.24 -7.24 -26.67
CA CYS A 658 -7.12 -8.40 -26.60
C CYS A 658 -7.13 -9.27 -27.88
N ALA A 659 -6.40 -8.88 -28.93
CA ALA A 659 -6.29 -9.71 -30.12
C ALA A 659 -5.78 -11.11 -29.73
N GLY A 660 -6.46 -12.16 -30.17
CA GLY A 660 -6.08 -13.55 -29.88
C GLY A 660 -6.30 -14.03 -28.44
N TRP A 661 -6.94 -13.24 -27.56
CA TRP A 661 -7.15 -13.61 -26.14
C TRP A 661 -7.72 -15.04 -25.96
N PRO A 662 -7.20 -15.84 -25.01
CA PRO A 662 -7.54 -17.27 -24.92
C PRO A 662 -8.87 -17.55 -24.22
N ALA A 663 -9.43 -16.58 -23.48
CA ALA A 663 -10.67 -16.74 -22.72
C ALA A 663 -11.89 -16.10 -23.44
N PRO A 664 -13.10 -16.63 -23.24
CA PRO A 664 -14.32 -16.04 -23.77
C PRO A 664 -14.67 -14.73 -23.07
N VAL A 665 -15.52 -13.90 -23.70
CA VAL A 665 -16.11 -12.71 -23.06
C VAL A 665 -17.14 -13.18 -22.03
N VAL A 666 -17.01 -12.71 -20.79
CA VAL A 666 -17.88 -13.07 -19.66
C VAL A 666 -18.88 -11.96 -19.35
N ASN A 667 -18.47 -10.70 -19.51
CA ASN A 667 -19.30 -9.52 -19.26
C ASN A 667 -19.42 -8.65 -20.52
N PRO A 668 -20.17 -9.07 -21.54
CA PRO A 668 -20.33 -8.27 -22.75
C PRO A 668 -21.05 -6.95 -22.46
N PRO A 669 -20.69 -5.86 -23.16
CA PRO A 669 -21.46 -4.61 -23.13
C PRO A 669 -22.92 -4.89 -23.44
N ALA A 670 -23.83 -4.43 -22.56
CA ALA A 670 -25.25 -4.47 -22.82
C ALA A 670 -25.96 -3.27 -22.19
N PRO A 671 -27.15 -2.90 -22.70
CA PRO A 671 -27.90 -1.75 -22.21
C PRO A 671 -28.20 -1.81 -20.70
N LEU A 672 -28.27 -0.64 -20.06
CA LEU A 672 -28.82 -0.52 -18.72
C LEU A 672 -30.33 -0.83 -18.74
N PRO A 673 -30.89 -1.37 -17.65
CA PRO A 673 -32.34 -1.56 -17.51
C PRO A 673 -33.12 -0.25 -17.72
N ALA A 674 -34.23 -0.31 -18.46
CA ALA A 674 -35.06 0.86 -18.74
C ALA A 674 -35.82 1.38 -17.50
N THR A 675 -36.03 0.53 -16.49
CA THR A 675 -36.78 0.82 -15.26
C THR A 675 -36.09 0.22 -14.04
N GLY A 676 -36.37 0.78 -12.86
CA GLY A 676 -35.88 0.24 -11.58
C GLY A 676 -34.52 0.79 -11.13
N LEU A 677 -33.88 1.64 -11.95
CA LEU A 677 -32.69 2.40 -11.56
C LEU A 677 -33.08 3.80 -11.04
N PRO A 678 -32.43 4.31 -9.97
CA PRO A 678 -32.56 5.71 -9.60
C PRO A 678 -31.89 6.61 -10.64
N PRO A 679 -32.24 7.91 -10.72
CA PRO A 679 -31.46 8.89 -11.48
C PRO A 679 -29.98 8.83 -11.13
N PHE A 680 -29.10 8.89 -12.12
CA PHE A 680 -27.65 8.91 -11.96
C PHE A 680 -27.10 10.35 -12.06
N LEU A 681 -25.87 10.54 -11.58
CA LEU A 681 -25.11 11.78 -11.77
C LEU A 681 -23.83 11.49 -12.56
N GLY A 682 -23.70 12.06 -13.76
CA GLY A 682 -22.46 12.05 -14.52
C GLY A 682 -21.57 13.23 -14.13
N VAL A 683 -20.27 13.02 -14.02
CA VAL A 683 -19.28 14.06 -13.74
C VAL A 683 -18.11 13.87 -14.68
N GLY A 684 -17.55 14.96 -15.19
CA GLY A 684 -16.30 14.89 -15.94
C GLY A 684 -15.74 16.25 -16.34
N SER A 685 -14.47 16.23 -16.72
CA SER A 685 -13.64 17.34 -17.18
C SER A 685 -13.80 17.54 -18.69
N TRP A 686 -12.97 18.40 -19.28
CA TRP A 686 -12.93 18.55 -20.74
C TRP A 686 -12.61 17.26 -21.50
N THR A 687 -11.97 16.27 -20.88
CA THR A 687 -11.47 15.05 -21.54
C THR A 687 -12.39 13.84 -21.36
N ASP A 688 -13.19 13.78 -20.29
CA ASP A 688 -14.00 12.60 -19.97
C ASP A 688 -15.49 12.87 -19.74
N PHE A 689 -15.93 14.15 -19.72
CA PHE A 689 -17.36 14.49 -19.53
C PHE A 689 -18.29 13.77 -20.49
N SER A 690 -17.95 13.71 -21.79
CA SER A 690 -18.81 13.07 -22.79
C SER A 690 -19.02 11.56 -22.55
N LEU A 691 -18.08 10.90 -21.87
CA LEU A 691 -18.17 9.48 -21.55
C LEU A 691 -19.16 9.27 -20.40
N SER A 692 -18.99 9.98 -19.29
CA SER A 692 -19.93 9.94 -18.16
C SER A 692 -21.34 10.38 -18.57
N GLU A 693 -21.43 11.42 -19.39
CA GLU A 693 -22.70 11.98 -19.87
C GLU A 693 -23.45 10.99 -20.79
N ASP A 694 -22.74 10.25 -21.62
CA ASP A 694 -23.31 9.19 -22.45
C ASP A 694 -23.95 8.08 -21.59
N ILE A 695 -23.28 7.63 -20.53
CA ILE A 695 -23.82 6.62 -19.62
C ILE A 695 -25.12 7.11 -18.96
N VAL A 696 -25.07 8.28 -18.31
CA VAL A 696 -26.20 8.72 -17.47
C VAL A 696 -27.42 9.16 -18.27
N ARG A 697 -27.25 9.61 -19.52
CA ARG A 697 -28.39 9.92 -20.41
C ARG A 697 -29.28 8.73 -20.74
N ARG A 698 -28.80 7.50 -20.52
CA ARG A 698 -29.57 6.26 -20.72
C ARG A 698 -30.48 5.92 -19.53
N VAL A 699 -30.35 6.65 -18.41
CA VAL A 699 -31.15 6.44 -17.19
C VAL A 699 -32.08 7.63 -16.99
N PRO A 700 -33.41 7.45 -17.00
CA PRO A 700 -34.38 8.54 -16.84
C PRO A 700 -34.16 9.38 -15.58
N GLY A 701 -34.34 10.70 -15.72
CA GLY A 701 -34.21 11.66 -14.61
C GLY A 701 -32.77 12.00 -14.21
N SER A 702 -31.77 11.39 -14.83
CA SER A 702 -30.35 11.67 -14.57
C SER A 702 -29.90 13.03 -15.09
N SER A 703 -28.78 13.53 -14.58
CA SER A 703 -28.12 14.72 -15.12
C SER A 703 -26.60 14.53 -15.15
N ALA A 704 -25.90 15.45 -15.80
CA ALA A 704 -24.45 15.51 -15.79
C ALA A 704 -23.94 16.89 -15.39
N LEU A 705 -22.84 16.90 -14.63
CA LEU A 705 -22.09 18.06 -14.17
C LEU A 705 -20.79 18.16 -14.97
N ARG A 706 -20.61 19.27 -15.69
CA ARG A 706 -19.38 19.51 -16.46
C ARG A 706 -18.41 20.36 -15.65
N TYR A 707 -17.14 19.95 -15.58
CA TYR A 707 -16.06 20.80 -15.10
C TYR A 707 -15.31 21.41 -16.27
N GLU A 708 -15.21 22.74 -16.30
CA GLU A 708 -14.48 23.49 -17.33
C GLU A 708 -12.99 23.60 -17.00
N GLY A 709 -12.31 22.46 -16.98
CA GLY A 709 -10.87 22.39 -16.77
C GLY A 709 -10.32 21.01 -17.07
N ASP A 710 -9.02 20.85 -16.85
CA ASP A 710 -8.32 19.56 -16.92
C ASP A 710 -8.49 18.78 -15.61
N GLY A 711 -8.33 17.46 -15.70
CA GLY A 711 -8.46 16.55 -14.56
C GLY A 711 -9.19 15.27 -14.94
N HIS A 712 -9.15 14.31 -14.03
CA HIS A 712 -9.78 13.00 -14.16
C HIS A 712 -10.14 12.50 -12.76
N ALA A 713 -11.26 11.79 -12.60
CA ALA A 713 -11.80 11.42 -11.28
C ALA A 713 -11.89 12.66 -10.36
N LEU A 714 -12.70 13.64 -10.77
CA LEU A 714 -12.73 14.99 -10.21
C LEU A 714 -13.16 15.03 -8.74
N TYR A 715 -13.99 14.07 -8.31
CA TYR A 715 -14.36 13.92 -6.91
C TYR A 715 -13.14 13.52 -6.08
N ASN A 716 -12.44 12.47 -6.48
CA ASN A 716 -11.23 12.00 -5.79
C ASN A 716 -10.13 13.07 -5.79
N SER A 717 -10.00 13.81 -6.90
CA SER A 717 -9.07 14.94 -7.04
C SER A 717 -9.42 16.16 -6.19
N GLY A 718 -10.54 16.15 -5.46
CA GLY A 718 -10.88 17.18 -4.48
C GLY A 718 -11.39 18.49 -5.10
N VAL A 719 -11.94 18.46 -6.32
CA VAL A 719 -12.48 19.67 -6.96
C VAL A 719 -13.72 20.12 -6.19
N SER A 720 -13.58 21.18 -5.40
CA SER A 720 -14.57 21.61 -4.38
C SER A 720 -16.00 21.75 -4.91
N CYS A 721 -16.18 22.38 -6.07
CA CYS A 721 -17.50 22.52 -6.72
C CYS A 721 -18.11 21.14 -7.07
N VAL A 722 -17.30 20.22 -7.58
CA VAL A 722 -17.73 18.85 -7.92
C VAL A 722 -18.09 18.09 -6.65
N VAL A 723 -17.22 18.12 -5.63
CA VAL A 723 -17.45 17.47 -4.33
C VAL A 723 -18.76 17.94 -3.71
N ALA A 724 -19.02 19.25 -3.70
CA ALA A 724 -20.26 19.81 -3.16
C ALA A 724 -21.53 19.33 -3.88
N HIS A 725 -21.50 19.27 -5.23
CA HIS A 725 -22.64 18.78 -6.00
C HIS A 725 -22.86 17.28 -5.83
N VAL A 726 -21.79 16.48 -5.83
CA VAL A 726 -21.85 15.03 -5.61
C VAL A 726 -22.38 14.72 -4.22
N ASN A 727 -21.85 15.37 -3.17
CA ASN A 727 -22.32 15.19 -1.79
C ASN A 727 -23.80 15.53 -1.66
N ARG A 728 -24.25 16.65 -2.24
CA ARG A 728 -25.67 17.05 -2.25
C ARG A 728 -26.55 16.01 -2.92
N TYR A 729 -26.14 15.48 -4.07
CA TYR A 729 -26.89 14.46 -4.78
C TYR A 729 -26.95 13.16 -3.96
N LEU A 730 -25.84 12.70 -3.37
CA LEU A 730 -25.83 11.49 -2.55
C LEU A 730 -26.72 11.61 -1.31
N VAL A 731 -26.80 12.80 -0.69
CA VAL A 731 -27.69 13.06 0.45
C VAL A 731 -29.16 13.18 0.02
N SER A 732 -29.46 13.99 -0.99
CA SER A 732 -30.83 14.38 -1.36
C SER A 732 -31.50 13.50 -2.40
N LEU A 733 -30.73 12.66 -3.10
CA LEU A 733 -31.14 11.88 -4.27
C LEU A 733 -31.65 12.73 -5.44
N ARG A 734 -31.30 14.02 -5.46
CA ARG A 734 -31.67 14.95 -6.53
C ARG A 734 -30.41 15.39 -7.27
N PRO A 735 -30.25 14.96 -8.54
CA PRO A 735 -29.13 15.43 -9.33
C PRO A 735 -29.26 16.94 -9.61
N PRO A 736 -28.15 17.65 -9.90
CA PRO A 736 -28.20 19.08 -10.24
C PRO A 736 -29.03 19.33 -11.49
N ALA A 737 -29.37 20.61 -11.73
CA ALA A 737 -30.10 20.99 -12.94
C ALA A 737 -29.28 20.62 -14.20
N PRO A 738 -29.93 20.16 -15.28
CA PRO A 738 -29.25 19.94 -16.55
C PRO A 738 -28.44 21.16 -17.00
N GLY A 739 -27.22 20.95 -17.47
CA GLY A 739 -26.33 22.03 -17.90
C GLY A 739 -25.57 22.72 -16.77
N THR A 740 -25.57 22.19 -15.55
CA THR A 740 -24.74 22.70 -14.46
C THR A 740 -23.25 22.58 -14.81
N VAL A 741 -22.50 23.65 -14.55
CA VAL A 741 -21.07 23.76 -14.85
C VAL A 741 -20.28 24.18 -13.61
N CYS A 742 -19.19 23.48 -13.32
CA CYS A 742 -18.15 23.91 -12.38
C CYS A 742 -16.97 24.51 -13.13
N ARG A 743 -16.34 25.55 -12.55
CA ARG A 743 -15.14 26.19 -13.11
C ARG A 743 -14.00 26.14 -12.09
N PRO A 744 -12.73 26.19 -12.54
CA PRO A 744 -11.60 26.38 -11.65
C PRO A 744 -11.77 27.66 -10.81
N ALA A 745 -11.24 27.67 -9.59
CA ALA A 745 -11.09 28.92 -8.84
C ALA A 745 -10.16 29.86 -9.63
N ALA A 746 -10.55 31.13 -9.73
CA ALA A 746 -9.82 32.15 -10.47
C ALA A 746 -8.48 32.51 -9.82
#